data_AF-A0A078AAT7-F1
#
_entry.id   AF-A0A078AAT7-F1
#
_cell.length_a   1.000
_cell.length_b   1.000
_cell.length_c   1.000
_cell.angle_alpha   90.00
_cell.angle_beta   90.00
_cell.angle_gamma   90.00
#
_symmetry.space_group_name_H-M   'P 1'
#
loop_
_entity.id
_entity.type
_entity.pdbx_description
1 polymer ?
#
loop_
_entity_poly.entity_id
_entity_poly.type
_entity_poly.pdbx_seq_one_letter_code
_entity_poly.pdbx_strand_id
1 'polypeptide(L)'
;MKFQELIDCCIDCIKAFNPVYKTIDTHADDYLKEFKDPYEKVFIKQVFYGCIRYQEFLKVFINIFFKKNSGSTNRNDATLFMIFGYLTFFRLEELAIEDYRKLVLSQDSVKMNVFLQFAFNTENLRNHVRDEWMSLYDFSYIDDKIIGGIEKNLPNVSEILRKVEKRATGKTVSTLSMSEDQTKFSETGGLSQMSRGDDNDNRAKKITEQKPFNLTKPKPKVIPQPEALPREIKSNPVPKNLFKKTLADIEKEKEDRRKQKVDAVRQQYEGPDAKKKRFELKSEARPNKFEQVKKQVLEERDKELQFNAHRAREMPDFNKKEAAVKLTSAAVLREGFALKKKEEEDIKIMKDFEMNLRDEKEYERWKREMAEKEEIERIEHFQKKKIEMELAREEAIEAQKRKEKENQLLVMKMKEEMEIKFIERDDQKREEMGKKKEVIEQVQSQKDNAIKEQERVKEDNRKIRDEVNRELTEALQRKKDEEAVEMRKKEELIRQIRELERIPIVRTKGFDPTETSGVGLLEEMSIAELRERLEFNKMKDEQETNQRREENLKFKEDQAKKLMDEANKIYEARENRKNNNQNKKEEKQKQKDNYDAKMKAAREKGLQEVYDKISQKKKEKKQEEDRLAKELKEIKLQRQYLNANRAMVEEKAWKELEAGAERKVRNGQNQKLIDQCNLNEIKVKDETIRATNAKNTVLSKLDVDRQFQDKLQSQKKENEIVHKGILEYKSEKHENQREFETQLKVNNQKRNPFNAKINQQSLANATKVREKKLRNQFYGGDTNQQDDNMFAYDYEDMGGGMDMLDDAGAGADIESKLMGEH
;
A
#
# COMPACT_ATOMS: atom_id res chain seq x y z
N MET A 1 47.51 -28.20 -30.83
CA MET A 1 46.83 -28.35 -29.53
C MET A 1 45.82 -27.22 -29.36
N LYS A 2 44.88 -27.32 -28.41
CA LYS A 2 44.07 -26.17 -27.98
C LYS A 2 44.93 -25.22 -27.14
N PHE A 3 44.56 -23.94 -27.10
CA PHE A 3 45.26 -22.94 -26.25
C PHE A 3 45.30 -23.29 -24.76
N GLN A 4 44.30 -24.03 -24.26
CA GLN A 4 44.29 -24.57 -22.89
C GLN A 4 45.40 -25.62 -22.71
N GLU A 5 45.38 -26.67 -23.53
CA GLU A 5 46.37 -27.77 -23.55
C GLU A 5 47.81 -27.23 -23.68
N LEU A 6 48.01 -26.20 -24.52
CA LEU A 6 49.31 -25.53 -24.71
C LEU A 6 49.81 -24.81 -23.45
N ILE A 7 48.91 -24.18 -22.68
CA ILE A 7 49.24 -23.57 -21.38
C ILE A 7 49.50 -24.64 -20.32
N ASP A 8 48.75 -25.74 -20.31
CA ASP A 8 48.98 -26.85 -19.40
C ASP A 8 50.37 -27.48 -19.62
N CYS A 9 50.80 -27.65 -20.89
CA CYS A 9 52.18 -28.03 -21.21
C CYS A 9 53.23 -27.00 -20.75
N CYS A 10 52.94 -25.70 -20.82
CA CYS A 10 53.85 -24.67 -20.25
C CYS A 10 53.96 -24.79 -18.72
N ILE A 11 52.83 -25.05 -18.04
CA ILE A 11 52.77 -25.24 -16.59
C ILE A 11 53.61 -26.46 -16.17
N ASP A 12 53.47 -27.57 -16.87
CA ASP A 12 54.18 -28.81 -16.55
C ASP A 12 55.67 -28.75 -16.93
N CYS A 13 56.04 -28.10 -18.04
CA CYS A 13 57.43 -27.82 -18.39
C CYS A 13 58.15 -27.03 -17.28
N ILE A 14 57.49 -26.01 -16.71
CA ILE A 14 58.02 -25.19 -15.61
C ILE A 14 58.06 -25.99 -14.29
N LYS A 15 57.03 -26.78 -13.96
CA LYS A 15 56.99 -27.59 -12.73
C LYS A 15 57.98 -28.75 -12.73
N ALA A 16 58.27 -29.33 -13.88
CA ALA A 16 59.22 -30.44 -14.03
C ALA A 16 60.69 -29.98 -13.98
N PHE A 17 60.96 -28.69 -14.13
CA PHE A 17 62.33 -28.17 -14.12
C PHE A 17 62.94 -28.18 -12.72
N ASN A 18 64.10 -28.81 -12.58
CA ASN A 18 64.90 -28.77 -11.37
C ASN A 18 66.33 -28.29 -11.69
N PRO A 19 66.71 -27.07 -11.27
CA PRO A 19 68.01 -26.47 -11.59
C PRO A 19 69.21 -27.16 -10.94
N VAL A 20 68.99 -28.13 -10.03
CA VAL A 20 70.05 -28.95 -9.42
C VAL A 20 70.51 -30.08 -10.36
N TYR A 21 69.64 -30.56 -11.25
CA TYR A 21 69.89 -31.77 -12.06
C TYR A 21 69.95 -31.54 -13.56
N LYS A 22 69.38 -30.45 -14.08
CA LYS A 22 69.45 -30.09 -15.51
C LYS A 22 69.71 -28.60 -15.69
N THR A 23 70.42 -28.26 -16.76
CA THR A 23 70.47 -26.89 -17.28
C THR A 23 69.12 -26.52 -17.90
N ILE A 24 68.87 -25.21 -18.04
CA ILE A 24 67.61 -24.68 -18.58
C ILE A 24 67.40 -25.19 -20.02
N ASP A 25 68.44 -25.16 -20.85
CA ASP A 25 68.38 -25.57 -22.25
C ASP A 25 68.17 -27.08 -22.43
N THR A 26 68.94 -27.91 -21.72
CA THR A 26 68.80 -29.37 -21.79
C THR A 26 67.43 -29.82 -21.28
N HIS A 27 66.86 -29.18 -20.26
CA HIS A 27 65.50 -29.46 -19.81
C HIS A 27 64.46 -29.08 -20.88
N ALA A 28 64.58 -27.90 -21.49
CA ALA A 28 63.67 -27.46 -22.53
C ALA A 28 63.71 -28.39 -23.76
N ASP A 29 64.89 -28.77 -24.23
CA ASP A 29 65.03 -29.62 -25.43
C ASP A 29 64.69 -31.10 -25.18
N ASP A 30 64.89 -31.62 -23.96
CA ASP A 30 64.35 -32.93 -23.57
C ASP A 30 62.83 -32.93 -23.52
N TYR A 31 62.21 -31.94 -22.87
CA TYR A 31 60.74 -31.85 -22.73
C TYR A 31 60.05 -31.64 -24.08
N LEU A 32 60.64 -30.82 -24.97
CA LEU A 32 60.08 -30.49 -26.28
C LEU A 32 60.39 -31.53 -27.36
N LYS A 33 61.05 -32.63 -27.02
CA LYS A 33 61.45 -33.68 -27.97
C LYS A 33 60.26 -34.38 -28.63
N GLU A 34 59.22 -34.68 -27.86
CA GLU A 34 58.04 -35.45 -28.30
C GLU A 34 57.00 -34.63 -29.07
N PHE A 35 57.01 -33.30 -28.90
CA PHE A 35 56.11 -32.38 -29.63
C PHE A 35 56.41 -32.42 -31.14
N LYS A 36 55.40 -32.16 -31.98
CA LYS A 36 55.55 -32.23 -33.44
C LYS A 36 55.49 -30.88 -34.14
N ASP A 37 54.71 -29.93 -33.63
CA ASP A 37 54.56 -28.60 -34.23
C ASP A 37 55.73 -27.66 -33.82
N PRO A 38 56.49 -27.08 -34.77
CA PRO A 38 57.52 -26.10 -34.47
C PRO A 38 57.03 -24.87 -33.71
N TYR A 39 55.80 -24.38 -34.00
CA TYR A 39 55.25 -23.19 -33.35
C TYR A 39 54.95 -23.44 -31.87
N GLU A 40 54.38 -24.61 -31.54
CA GLU A 40 54.15 -25.03 -30.15
C GLU A 40 55.46 -25.14 -29.37
N LYS A 41 56.50 -25.75 -29.97
CA LYS A 41 57.83 -25.81 -29.34
C LYS A 41 58.40 -24.43 -29.07
N VAL A 42 58.36 -23.53 -30.06
CA VAL A 42 58.88 -22.16 -29.91
C VAL A 42 58.11 -21.40 -28.82
N PHE A 43 56.77 -21.51 -28.77
CA PHE A 43 55.96 -20.87 -27.73
C PHE A 43 56.30 -21.40 -26.33
N ILE A 44 56.27 -22.72 -26.12
CA ILE A 44 56.56 -23.32 -24.81
C ILE A 44 58.00 -22.97 -24.38
N LYS A 45 58.98 -23.07 -25.29
CA LYS A 45 60.39 -22.71 -25.01
C LYS A 45 60.54 -21.24 -24.62
N GLN A 46 59.85 -20.33 -25.32
CA GLN A 46 59.86 -18.90 -25.00
C GLN A 46 59.18 -18.57 -23.67
N VAL A 47 58.04 -19.19 -23.34
CA VAL A 47 57.34 -19.01 -22.06
C VAL A 47 58.19 -19.57 -20.91
N PHE A 48 58.76 -20.76 -21.07
CA PHE A 48 59.63 -21.40 -20.09
C PHE A 48 60.86 -20.54 -19.76
N TYR A 49 61.62 -20.11 -20.80
CA TYR A 49 62.75 -19.20 -20.62
C TYR A 49 62.33 -17.85 -20.02
N GLY A 50 61.18 -17.31 -20.43
CA GLY A 50 60.65 -16.05 -19.90
C GLY A 50 60.34 -16.11 -18.41
N CYS A 51 59.59 -17.13 -17.98
CA CYS A 51 59.24 -17.32 -16.58
C CYS A 51 60.46 -17.61 -15.68
N ILE A 52 61.53 -18.22 -16.20
CA ILE A 52 62.79 -18.42 -15.46
C ILE A 52 63.63 -17.12 -15.44
N ARG A 53 63.79 -16.43 -16.58
CA ARG A 53 64.56 -15.19 -16.67
C ARG A 53 64.01 -14.07 -15.77
N TYR A 54 62.69 -13.97 -15.67
CA TYR A 54 62.00 -12.96 -14.87
C TYR A 54 61.44 -13.53 -13.55
N GLN A 55 61.96 -14.66 -13.06
CA GLN A 55 61.38 -15.41 -11.95
C GLN A 55 61.21 -14.59 -10.67
N GLU A 56 62.22 -13.81 -10.25
CA GLU A 56 62.13 -13.02 -9.01
C GLU A 56 61.12 -11.87 -9.12
N PHE A 57 61.08 -11.18 -10.27
CA PHE A 57 60.09 -10.13 -10.57
C PHE A 57 58.67 -10.69 -10.50
N LEU A 58 58.45 -11.86 -11.10
CA LEU A 58 57.15 -12.52 -11.12
C LEU A 58 56.77 -13.07 -9.74
N LYS A 59 57.72 -13.65 -8.98
CA LYS A 59 57.52 -14.06 -7.57
C LYS A 59 57.04 -12.89 -6.70
N VAL A 60 57.67 -11.71 -6.81
CA VAL A 60 57.25 -10.51 -6.07
C VAL A 60 55.79 -10.17 -6.36
N PHE A 61 55.43 -10.03 -7.64
CA PHE A 61 54.06 -9.76 -8.08
C PHE A 61 53.06 -10.82 -7.57
N ILE A 62 53.36 -12.10 -7.78
CA ILE A 62 52.50 -13.23 -7.39
C ILE A 62 52.29 -13.29 -5.87
N ASN A 63 53.34 -13.04 -5.08
CA ASN A 63 53.25 -13.00 -3.62
C ASN A 63 52.33 -11.85 -3.15
N ILE A 64 52.39 -10.69 -3.79
CA ILE A 64 51.55 -9.53 -3.45
C ILE A 64 50.10 -9.76 -3.92
N PHE A 65 49.92 -10.29 -5.12
CA PHE A 65 48.63 -10.73 -5.67
C PHE A 65 47.93 -11.73 -4.73
N PHE A 66 48.62 -12.77 -4.26
CA PHE A 66 48.07 -13.72 -3.28
C PHE A 66 47.85 -13.12 -1.88
N LYS A 67 48.66 -12.15 -1.44
CA LYS A 67 48.41 -11.40 -0.18
C LYS A 67 47.09 -10.62 -0.28
N LYS A 68 46.84 -9.94 -1.40
CA LYS A 68 45.66 -9.07 -1.63
C LYS A 68 44.38 -9.86 -1.96
N ASN A 69 44.47 -10.86 -2.84
CA ASN A 69 43.32 -11.63 -3.34
C ASN A 69 43.16 -13.01 -2.67
N SER A 70 43.59 -13.14 -1.41
CA SER A 70 43.69 -14.42 -0.68
C SER A 70 42.36 -15.20 -0.54
N GLY A 71 41.22 -14.53 -0.56
CA GLY A 71 39.89 -15.16 -0.53
C GLY A 71 39.38 -15.63 -1.91
N SER A 72 40.01 -15.23 -3.01
CA SER A 72 39.52 -15.44 -4.38
C SER A 72 40.50 -16.20 -5.28
N THR A 73 41.67 -16.62 -4.75
CA THR A 73 42.77 -17.20 -5.53
C THR A 73 43.44 -18.36 -4.79
N ASN A 74 43.90 -19.37 -5.51
CA ASN A 74 44.53 -20.57 -4.94
C ASN A 74 46.03 -20.61 -5.27
N ARG A 75 46.88 -20.89 -4.27
CA ARG A 75 48.34 -21.03 -4.46
C ARG A 75 48.74 -22.15 -5.42
N ASN A 76 47.88 -23.16 -5.62
CA ASN A 76 48.10 -24.20 -6.63
C ASN A 76 48.18 -23.63 -8.07
N ASP A 77 47.57 -22.47 -8.31
CA ASP A 77 47.57 -21.76 -9.59
C ASP A 77 48.77 -20.80 -9.74
N ALA A 78 49.75 -20.82 -8.83
CA ALA A 78 50.91 -19.91 -8.88
C ALA A 78 51.67 -19.99 -10.22
N THR A 79 51.86 -21.18 -10.79
CA THR A 79 52.52 -21.36 -12.09
C THR A 79 51.70 -20.75 -13.24
N LEU A 80 50.37 -20.87 -13.20
CA LEU A 80 49.45 -20.28 -14.18
C LEU A 80 49.57 -18.75 -14.15
N PHE A 81 49.50 -18.14 -12.95
CA PHE A 81 49.66 -16.70 -12.79
C PHE A 81 51.09 -16.21 -13.08
N MET A 82 52.11 -17.07 -12.99
CA MET A 82 53.48 -16.76 -13.43
C MET A 82 53.61 -16.69 -14.96
N ILE A 83 52.97 -17.62 -15.67
CA ILE A 83 52.90 -17.61 -17.14
C ILE A 83 52.12 -16.39 -17.62
N PHE A 84 50.92 -16.15 -17.08
CA PHE A 84 50.13 -14.98 -17.47
C PHE A 84 50.77 -13.67 -17.01
N GLY A 85 51.51 -13.64 -15.89
CA GLY A 85 52.36 -12.51 -15.49
C GLY A 85 53.46 -12.21 -16.50
N TYR A 86 54.19 -13.24 -16.96
CA TYR A 86 55.19 -13.07 -18.03
C TYR A 86 54.57 -12.54 -19.33
N LEU A 87 53.47 -13.16 -19.76
CA LEU A 87 52.75 -12.76 -20.98
C LEU A 87 52.25 -11.31 -20.90
N THR A 88 51.77 -10.88 -19.73
CA THR A 88 51.15 -9.56 -19.53
C THR A 88 52.20 -8.44 -19.39
N PHE A 89 53.27 -8.64 -18.62
CA PHE A 89 54.26 -7.58 -18.34
C PHE A 89 55.43 -7.52 -19.35
N PHE A 90 55.72 -8.60 -20.09
CA PHE A 90 56.90 -8.68 -20.96
C PHE A 90 56.61 -9.05 -22.41
N ARG A 91 55.39 -9.51 -22.75
CA ARG A 91 55.05 -9.94 -24.13
C ARG A 91 53.78 -9.31 -24.70
N LEU A 92 53.05 -8.49 -23.95
CA LEU A 92 51.78 -7.90 -24.42
C LEU A 92 51.94 -7.00 -25.66
N GLU A 93 53.12 -6.39 -25.84
CA GLU A 93 53.48 -5.59 -27.02
C GLU A 93 54.03 -6.43 -28.19
N GLU A 94 54.56 -7.64 -27.90
CA GLU A 94 55.17 -8.54 -28.89
C GLU A 94 54.18 -9.62 -29.41
N LEU A 95 53.11 -9.88 -28.66
CA LEU A 95 52.08 -10.88 -28.96
C LEU A 95 50.84 -10.21 -29.53
N ALA A 96 50.28 -10.75 -30.61
CA ALA A 96 49.02 -10.26 -31.17
C ALA A 96 47.90 -10.30 -30.11
N ILE A 97 47.18 -9.19 -29.94
CA ILE A 97 46.13 -9.02 -28.92
C ILE A 97 45.04 -10.10 -29.03
N GLU A 98 44.70 -10.53 -30.26
CA GLU A 98 43.73 -11.60 -30.50
C GLU A 98 44.26 -13.00 -30.12
N ASP A 99 45.58 -13.21 -30.04
CA ASP A 99 46.20 -14.45 -29.52
C ASP A 99 46.37 -14.41 -28.00
N TYR A 100 46.71 -13.26 -27.41
CA TYR A 100 46.60 -13.06 -25.96
C TYR A 100 45.17 -13.32 -25.47
N ARG A 101 44.17 -12.81 -26.21
CA ARG A 101 42.74 -13.13 -26.03
C ARG A 101 42.42 -14.61 -26.23
N LYS A 102 43.00 -15.25 -27.25
CA LYS A 102 43.07 -16.72 -27.45
C LYS A 102 43.38 -17.46 -26.15
N LEU A 103 44.54 -17.13 -25.57
CA LEU A 103 45.08 -17.75 -24.36
C LEU A 103 44.20 -17.47 -23.14
N VAL A 104 43.87 -16.20 -22.88
CA VAL A 104 43.03 -15.78 -21.74
C VAL A 104 41.64 -16.43 -21.76
N LEU A 105 40.96 -16.43 -22.91
CA LEU A 105 39.60 -16.98 -23.02
C LEU A 105 39.54 -18.52 -23.06
N SER A 106 40.69 -19.20 -23.12
CA SER A 106 40.82 -20.66 -23.00
C SER A 106 40.94 -21.15 -21.55
N GLN A 107 41.21 -20.24 -20.61
CA GLN A 107 41.41 -20.54 -19.19
C GLN A 107 40.15 -20.26 -18.36
N ASP A 108 40.15 -20.71 -17.10
CA ASP A 108 39.06 -20.44 -16.17
C ASP A 108 38.81 -18.93 -16.03
N SER A 109 37.60 -18.51 -16.39
CA SER A 109 37.27 -17.09 -16.48
C SER A 109 37.21 -16.40 -15.11
N VAL A 110 36.97 -17.13 -14.00
CA VAL A 110 36.98 -16.56 -12.65
C VAL A 110 38.42 -16.28 -12.22
N LYS A 111 39.34 -17.24 -12.41
CA LYS A 111 40.78 -17.06 -12.16
C LYS A 111 41.36 -15.92 -13.00
N MET A 112 41.05 -15.90 -14.30
CA MET A 112 41.52 -14.84 -15.20
C MET A 112 40.92 -13.48 -14.87
N ASN A 113 39.65 -13.39 -14.44
CA ASN A 113 39.06 -12.12 -14.04
C ASN A 113 39.81 -11.49 -12.86
N VAL A 114 40.06 -12.26 -11.80
CA VAL A 114 40.76 -11.75 -10.60
C VAL A 114 42.21 -11.38 -10.92
N PHE A 115 42.90 -12.16 -11.76
CA PHE A 115 44.24 -11.82 -12.23
C PHE A 115 44.26 -10.52 -13.05
N LEU A 116 43.42 -10.39 -14.08
CA LEU A 116 43.44 -9.25 -14.99
C LEU A 116 42.97 -7.96 -14.29
N GLN A 117 41.93 -8.03 -13.44
CA GLN A 117 41.48 -6.87 -12.64
C GLN A 117 42.54 -6.36 -11.65
N PHE A 118 43.53 -7.20 -11.27
CA PHE A 118 44.67 -6.76 -10.47
C PHE A 118 45.84 -6.28 -11.35
N ALA A 119 46.19 -7.03 -12.40
CA ALA A 119 47.34 -6.74 -13.26
C ALA A 119 47.17 -5.49 -14.13
N PHE A 120 45.93 -5.17 -14.55
CA PHE A 120 45.61 -3.96 -15.33
C PHE A 120 45.09 -2.80 -14.47
N ASN A 121 45.14 -2.91 -13.13
CA ASN A 121 44.85 -1.80 -12.24
C ASN A 121 46.16 -1.09 -11.87
N THR A 122 46.41 0.03 -12.54
CA THR A 122 47.56 0.92 -12.32
C THR A 122 47.74 1.32 -10.85
N GLU A 123 46.67 1.66 -10.13
CA GLU A 123 46.76 2.07 -8.73
C GLU A 123 47.23 0.92 -7.84
N ASN A 124 46.74 -0.30 -8.05
CA ASN A 124 47.21 -1.49 -7.34
C ASN A 124 48.69 -1.78 -7.62
N LEU A 125 49.15 -1.61 -8.86
CA LEU A 125 50.58 -1.77 -9.18
C LEU A 125 51.42 -0.68 -8.49
N ARG A 126 51.07 0.59 -8.68
CA ARG A 126 51.81 1.75 -8.14
C ARG A 126 51.83 1.76 -6.61
N ASN A 127 50.72 1.41 -5.94
CA ASN A 127 50.60 1.48 -4.48
C ASN A 127 51.04 0.21 -3.73
N HIS A 128 51.15 -0.95 -4.39
CA HIS A 128 51.39 -2.23 -3.69
C HIS A 128 52.48 -3.11 -4.30
N VAL A 129 52.91 -2.90 -5.55
CA VAL A 129 53.90 -3.76 -6.22
C VAL A 129 55.18 -2.98 -6.59
N ARG A 130 55.03 -1.71 -6.99
CA ARG A 130 56.11 -0.83 -7.46
C ARG A 130 57.32 -0.80 -6.52
N ASP A 131 57.12 -0.56 -5.22
CA ASP A 131 58.23 -0.42 -4.26
C ASP A 131 59.03 -1.71 -4.07
N GLU A 132 58.37 -2.87 -4.09
CA GLU A 132 59.02 -4.17 -4.03
C GLU A 132 59.72 -4.52 -5.36
N TRP A 133 59.17 -4.08 -6.51
CA TRP A 133 59.84 -4.18 -7.81
C TRP A 133 61.06 -3.25 -7.96
N MET A 134 61.02 -2.04 -7.38
CA MET A 134 62.17 -1.11 -7.35
C MET A 134 63.36 -1.65 -6.54
N SER A 135 63.16 -2.66 -5.69
CA SER A 135 64.28 -3.37 -5.03
C SER A 135 65.06 -4.29 -5.98
N LEU A 136 64.52 -4.60 -7.17
CA LEU A 136 65.07 -5.53 -8.15
C LEU A 136 65.43 -4.88 -9.50
N TYR A 137 64.76 -3.78 -9.87
CA TYR A 137 64.92 -3.07 -11.15
C TYR A 137 64.91 -1.55 -10.92
N ASP A 138 65.55 -0.80 -11.81
CA ASP A 138 65.55 0.67 -11.73
C ASP A 138 64.14 1.28 -11.86
N PHE A 139 63.93 2.41 -11.20
CA PHE A 139 62.62 3.08 -11.15
C PHE A 139 62.12 3.46 -12.55
N SER A 140 63.01 3.93 -13.44
CA SER A 140 62.66 4.29 -14.83
C SER A 140 62.11 3.10 -15.61
N TYR A 141 62.71 1.92 -15.43
CA TYR A 141 62.26 0.69 -16.07
C TYR A 141 60.89 0.25 -15.54
N ILE A 142 60.64 0.38 -14.24
CA ILE A 142 59.36 0.02 -13.62
C ILE A 142 58.25 0.99 -14.01
N ASP A 143 58.46 2.30 -13.92
CA ASP A 143 57.42 3.28 -14.21
C ASP A 143 57.16 3.45 -15.71
N ASP A 144 58.19 3.66 -16.55
CA ASP A 144 57.99 4.00 -17.97
C ASP A 144 57.69 2.80 -18.86
N LYS A 145 58.32 1.65 -18.56
CA LYS A 145 58.24 0.43 -19.38
C LYS A 145 57.23 -0.59 -18.84
N ILE A 146 57.28 -0.95 -17.56
CA ILE A 146 56.35 -1.94 -17.00
C ILE A 146 54.97 -1.32 -16.78
N ILE A 147 54.85 -0.33 -15.88
CA ILE A 147 53.55 0.26 -15.51
C ILE A 147 53.02 1.09 -16.69
N GLY A 148 53.85 1.94 -17.29
CA GLY A 148 53.51 2.70 -18.50
C GLY A 148 53.21 1.82 -19.71
N GLY A 149 53.79 0.62 -19.82
CA GLY A 149 53.44 -0.36 -20.86
C GLY A 149 52.05 -0.97 -20.66
N ILE A 150 51.67 -1.25 -19.42
CA ILE A 150 50.30 -1.69 -19.06
C ILE A 150 49.29 -0.57 -19.31
N GLU A 151 49.60 0.67 -18.93
CA GLU A 151 48.74 1.85 -19.18
C GLU A 151 48.49 2.06 -20.69
N LYS A 152 49.54 2.01 -21.52
CA LYS A 152 49.43 2.13 -22.99
C LYS A 152 48.58 1.03 -23.64
N ASN A 153 48.63 -0.19 -23.09
CA ASN A 153 47.91 -1.34 -23.64
C ASN A 153 46.53 -1.59 -23.01
N LEU A 154 46.16 -0.86 -21.96
CA LEU A 154 44.85 -0.96 -21.31
C LEU A 154 43.66 -0.82 -22.29
N PRO A 155 43.64 0.13 -23.26
CA PRO A 155 42.54 0.22 -24.23
C PRO A 155 42.39 -1.04 -25.08
N ASN A 156 43.51 -1.63 -25.51
CA ASN A 156 43.55 -2.85 -26.33
C ASN A 156 43.00 -4.08 -25.57
N VAL A 157 43.20 -4.12 -24.24
CA VAL A 157 42.77 -5.23 -23.38
C VAL A 157 41.37 -5.01 -22.77
N SER A 158 40.81 -3.81 -22.86
CA SER A 158 39.48 -3.45 -22.33
C SER A 158 38.35 -4.40 -22.78
N GLU A 159 38.33 -4.81 -24.05
CA GLU A 159 37.32 -5.74 -24.57
C GLU A 159 37.49 -7.17 -24.01
N ILE A 160 38.74 -7.56 -23.73
CA ILE A 160 39.10 -8.85 -23.11
C ILE A 160 38.65 -8.84 -21.65
N LEU A 161 39.00 -7.79 -20.89
CA LEU A 161 38.52 -7.56 -19.53
C LEU A 161 36.99 -7.67 -19.44
N ARG A 162 36.26 -6.95 -20.31
CA ARG A 162 34.78 -6.96 -20.33
C ARG A 162 34.21 -8.34 -20.69
N LYS A 163 34.85 -9.09 -21.60
CA LYS A 163 34.43 -10.46 -21.97
C LYS A 163 34.70 -11.49 -20.86
N VAL A 164 35.84 -11.38 -20.17
CA VAL A 164 36.21 -12.23 -19.03
C VAL A 164 35.32 -11.94 -17.82
N GLU A 165 35.10 -10.67 -17.48
CA GLU A 165 34.21 -10.28 -16.38
C GLU A 165 32.76 -10.78 -16.61
N LYS A 166 32.24 -10.61 -17.83
CA LYS A 166 30.91 -11.11 -18.21
C LYS A 166 30.80 -12.63 -18.10
N ARG A 167 31.85 -13.39 -18.44
CA ARG A 167 31.90 -14.85 -18.24
C ARG A 167 32.01 -15.24 -16.76
N ALA A 168 32.77 -14.50 -15.96
CA ALA A 168 33.02 -14.80 -14.55
C ALA A 168 31.85 -14.44 -13.61
N THR A 169 31.17 -13.31 -13.87
CA THR A 169 30.17 -12.73 -12.96
C THR A 169 28.76 -12.67 -13.52
N GLY A 170 28.59 -12.91 -14.83
CA GLY A 170 27.32 -12.72 -15.54
C GLY A 170 26.91 -11.26 -15.76
N LYS A 171 27.75 -10.29 -15.37
CA LYS A 171 27.55 -8.84 -15.52
C LYS A 171 28.86 -8.16 -15.97
N THR A 172 28.78 -6.87 -16.23
CA THR A 172 29.95 -5.99 -16.43
C THR A 172 29.79 -4.83 -15.45
N VAL A 173 30.70 -4.71 -14.48
CA VAL A 173 30.55 -3.85 -13.30
C VAL A 173 31.85 -3.08 -12.98
N SER A 174 33.00 -3.59 -13.42
CA SER A 174 34.31 -2.99 -13.17
C SER A 174 34.46 -1.64 -13.88
N THR A 175 34.88 -0.62 -13.13
CA THR A 175 35.19 0.73 -13.64
C THR A 175 36.30 0.70 -14.71
N LEU A 176 37.22 -0.26 -14.64
CA LEU A 176 38.27 -0.52 -15.64
C LEU A 176 37.73 -0.98 -17.01
N SER A 177 36.41 -1.22 -17.14
CA SER A 177 35.74 -1.54 -18.41
C SER A 177 34.97 -0.38 -19.03
N MET A 178 35.04 0.82 -18.44
CA MET A 178 34.39 2.05 -18.92
C MET A 178 35.36 2.87 -19.78
N SER A 179 35.27 2.74 -21.10
CA SER A 179 35.82 3.72 -22.04
C SER A 179 34.92 4.95 -22.13
N GLU A 180 35.49 6.14 -22.36
CA GLU A 180 34.82 7.44 -22.14
C GLU A 180 33.70 7.80 -23.15
N ASP A 181 33.49 6.99 -24.18
CA ASP A 181 32.53 7.16 -25.29
C ASP A 181 31.02 7.12 -24.90
N GLN A 182 30.67 7.12 -23.61
CA GLN A 182 29.26 7.15 -23.14
C GLN A 182 28.88 8.40 -22.35
N THR A 183 29.64 9.48 -22.48
CA THR A 183 29.39 10.80 -21.86
C THR A 183 28.27 11.63 -22.52
N LYS A 184 27.29 10.98 -23.17
CA LYS A 184 26.07 11.63 -23.73
C LYS A 184 24.82 10.75 -23.60
N PHE A 185 24.25 10.64 -22.40
CA PHE A 185 22.85 10.23 -22.24
C PHE A 185 22.18 10.80 -20.98
N SER A 186 22.06 12.13 -20.91
CA SER A 186 21.16 12.83 -20.00
C SER A 186 19.86 13.21 -20.73
N GLU A 187 18.73 13.12 -20.02
CA GLU A 187 17.47 13.80 -20.34
C GLU A 187 16.87 13.62 -21.76
N THR A 188 16.02 12.59 -21.93
CA THR A 188 14.58 12.78 -22.19
C THR A 188 13.85 11.43 -22.21
N GLY A 189 12.55 11.45 -21.89
CA GLY A 189 11.68 10.28 -22.08
C GLY A 189 11.06 10.28 -23.48
N GLY A 190 11.24 9.18 -24.24
CA GLY A 190 10.70 9.03 -25.58
C GLY A 190 10.65 7.56 -26.02
N LEU A 191 9.66 7.22 -26.84
CA LEU A 191 9.49 5.87 -27.42
C LEU A 191 10.10 5.78 -28.82
N SER A 192 10.47 4.55 -29.21
CA SER A 192 11.05 4.19 -30.53
C SER A 192 12.47 4.75 -30.77
N GLN A 193 13.28 4.23 -31.70
CA GLN A 193 12.99 3.28 -32.78
C GLN A 193 14.17 2.32 -32.99
N MET A 194 13.94 1.00 -33.00
CA MET A 194 15.01 0.03 -33.26
C MET A 194 15.33 -0.04 -34.76
N SER A 195 16.57 0.27 -35.14
CA SER A 195 17.12 -0.03 -36.46
C SER A 195 17.83 -1.40 -36.46
N ARG A 196 18.07 -1.96 -37.64
CA ARG A 196 18.59 -3.32 -37.84
C ARG A 196 20.09 -3.43 -37.53
N GLY A 197 20.45 -4.43 -36.76
CA GLY A 197 21.77 -5.05 -36.70
C GLY A 197 21.59 -6.54 -36.44
N ASP A 198 22.13 -7.40 -37.29
CA ASP A 198 21.96 -8.85 -37.21
C ASP A 198 23.14 -9.46 -36.45
N ASP A 199 22.88 -10.10 -35.32
CA ASP A 199 23.84 -10.97 -34.63
C ASP A 199 23.12 -11.95 -33.68
N ASN A 200 23.28 -13.25 -33.93
CA ASN A 200 22.46 -14.30 -33.33
C ASN A 200 23.06 -14.88 -32.04
N ASP A 201 22.86 -14.22 -30.88
CA ASP A 201 22.73 -14.98 -29.60
C ASP A 201 21.97 -14.25 -28.47
N ASN A 202 20.80 -13.69 -28.77
CA ASN A 202 19.94 -13.05 -27.76
C ASN A 202 18.55 -13.70 -27.72
N ARG A 203 18.48 -14.96 -27.26
CA ARG A 203 17.23 -15.54 -26.74
C ARG A 203 16.81 -14.74 -25.51
N ALA A 204 15.97 -13.72 -25.70
CA ALA A 204 15.32 -13.00 -24.63
C ALA A 204 14.73 -14.01 -23.64
N LYS A 205 15.18 -13.95 -22.38
CA LYS A 205 14.67 -14.85 -21.33
C LYS A 205 13.17 -14.65 -21.24
N LYS A 206 12.39 -15.66 -21.65
CA LYS A 206 10.94 -15.64 -21.47
C LYS A 206 10.66 -15.30 -20.01
N ILE A 207 9.82 -14.29 -19.78
CA ILE A 207 9.32 -13.98 -18.44
C ILE A 207 8.72 -15.29 -17.88
N THR A 208 9.03 -15.60 -16.62
CA THR A 208 8.60 -16.85 -15.99
C THR A 208 7.09 -16.86 -15.83
N GLU A 209 6.39 -17.35 -16.85
CA GLU A 209 4.96 -17.65 -16.77
C GLU A 209 4.72 -18.64 -15.63
N GLN A 210 3.83 -18.27 -14.72
CA GLN A 210 3.47 -19.09 -13.57
C GLN A 210 2.60 -20.25 -14.02
N LYS A 211 3.20 -21.32 -14.56
CA LYS A 211 2.50 -22.59 -14.69
C LYS A 211 2.08 -23.04 -13.28
N PRO A 212 0.79 -23.20 -12.99
CA PRO A 212 0.36 -23.76 -11.71
C PRO A 212 0.97 -25.16 -11.58
N PHE A 213 1.56 -25.43 -10.43
CA PHE A 213 2.08 -26.77 -10.13
C PHE A 213 0.92 -27.76 -10.14
N ASN A 214 1.19 -28.99 -10.60
CA ASN A 214 0.20 -30.07 -10.55
C ASN A 214 -0.10 -30.38 -9.07
N LEU A 215 -1.19 -29.81 -8.56
CA LEU A 215 -1.77 -30.13 -7.26
C LEU A 215 -2.15 -31.62 -7.24
N THR A 216 -1.23 -32.45 -6.77
CA THR A 216 -1.55 -33.79 -6.28
C THR A 216 -2.57 -33.63 -5.17
N LYS A 217 -3.85 -33.88 -5.50
CA LYS A 217 -4.94 -33.86 -4.51
C LYS A 217 -4.49 -34.71 -3.33
N PRO A 218 -4.32 -34.15 -2.12
CA PRO A 218 -3.81 -34.91 -0.99
C PRO A 218 -4.76 -36.08 -0.75
N LYS A 219 -4.22 -37.31 -0.60
CA LYS A 219 -5.04 -38.49 -0.31
C LYS A 219 -5.94 -38.13 0.89
N PRO A 220 -7.27 -38.23 0.77
CA PRO A 220 -8.16 -37.76 1.82
C PRO A 220 -7.84 -38.51 3.11
N LYS A 221 -7.57 -37.78 4.19
CA LYS A 221 -7.40 -38.41 5.50
C LYS A 221 -8.72 -39.07 5.86
N VAL A 222 -8.71 -40.40 5.95
CA VAL A 222 -9.80 -41.16 6.56
C VAL A 222 -9.79 -40.81 8.04
N ILE A 223 -10.65 -39.87 8.43
CA ILE A 223 -10.95 -39.61 9.83
C ILE A 223 -11.76 -40.83 10.31
N PRO A 224 -11.32 -41.54 11.37
CA PRO A 224 -12.13 -42.63 11.91
C PRO A 224 -13.48 -42.10 12.36
N GLN A 225 -14.55 -42.85 12.13
CA GLN A 225 -15.89 -42.44 12.55
C GLN A 225 -15.91 -42.28 14.08
N PRO A 226 -16.38 -41.15 14.63
CA PRO A 226 -16.48 -40.96 16.07
C PRO A 226 -17.58 -41.87 16.64
N GLU A 227 -17.32 -42.48 17.79
CA GLU A 227 -18.32 -43.28 18.50
C GLU A 227 -19.55 -42.42 18.87
N ALA A 228 -20.74 -42.96 18.64
CA ALA A 228 -21.99 -42.26 18.83
C ALA A 228 -22.35 -42.16 20.34
N LEU A 229 -21.89 -41.10 21.00
CA LEU A 229 -22.32 -40.79 22.38
C LEU A 229 -23.85 -40.62 22.45
N PRO A 230 -24.55 -41.34 23.36
CA PRO A 230 -26.00 -41.29 23.46
C PRO A 230 -26.48 -39.92 23.96
N ARG A 231 -27.28 -39.23 23.15
CA ARG A 231 -27.81 -37.88 23.45
C ARG A 231 -29.10 -37.92 24.24
N GLU A 232 -29.06 -38.37 25.49
CA GLU A 232 -30.16 -38.14 26.44
C GLU A 232 -30.21 -36.67 26.88
N ILE A 233 -31.12 -35.88 26.31
CA ILE A 233 -31.37 -34.51 26.74
C ILE A 233 -32.25 -34.52 28.00
N LYS A 234 -31.61 -34.62 29.17
CA LYS A 234 -32.27 -34.46 30.47
C LYS A 234 -32.51 -32.98 30.76
N SER A 235 -33.70 -32.49 30.43
CA SER A 235 -34.15 -31.14 30.75
C SER A 235 -34.38 -30.98 32.25
N ASN A 236 -33.84 -29.92 32.85
CA ASN A 236 -34.15 -29.57 34.23
C ASN A 236 -35.63 -29.18 34.35
N PRO A 237 -36.36 -29.67 35.36
CA PRO A 237 -37.79 -29.36 35.51
C PRO A 237 -38.00 -27.88 35.79
N VAL A 238 -39.09 -27.32 35.24
CA VAL A 238 -39.46 -25.91 35.44
C VAL A 238 -39.63 -25.62 36.95
N PRO A 239 -38.96 -24.59 37.51
CA PRO A 239 -39.07 -24.28 38.93
C PRO A 239 -40.51 -23.98 39.35
N LYS A 240 -41.05 -24.79 40.29
CA LYS A 240 -42.47 -24.77 40.70
C LYS A 240 -42.99 -23.43 41.27
N ASN A 241 -42.10 -22.46 41.52
CA ASN A 241 -42.40 -21.16 42.13
C ASN A 241 -42.38 -19.98 41.12
N LEU A 242 -42.41 -20.26 39.81
CA LEU A 242 -42.31 -19.24 38.74
C LEU A 242 -43.35 -18.10 38.84
N PHE A 243 -44.50 -18.37 39.47
CA PHE A 243 -45.64 -17.43 39.61
C PHE A 243 -45.97 -17.08 41.07
N LYS A 244 -45.02 -17.23 42.01
CA LYS A 244 -45.25 -17.05 43.46
C LYS A 244 -44.28 -16.08 44.17
N LYS A 245 -43.45 -15.35 43.43
CA LYS A 245 -42.51 -14.35 43.98
C LYS A 245 -42.87 -12.96 43.45
N THR A 246 -42.90 -11.97 44.34
CA THR A 246 -43.08 -10.57 43.95
C THR A 246 -41.75 -9.98 43.46
N LEU A 247 -41.80 -8.80 42.82
CA LEU A 247 -40.58 -8.09 42.40
C LEU A 247 -39.64 -7.80 43.58
N ALA A 248 -40.19 -7.43 44.75
CA ALA A 248 -39.41 -7.18 45.97
C ALA A 248 -38.69 -8.43 46.48
N ASP A 249 -39.30 -9.61 46.38
CA ASP A 249 -38.66 -10.89 46.74
C ASP A 249 -37.52 -11.23 45.76
N ILE A 250 -37.75 -10.97 44.47
CA ILE A 250 -36.75 -11.17 43.41
C ILE A 250 -35.58 -10.18 43.58
N GLU A 251 -35.82 -8.98 44.09
CA GLU A 251 -34.77 -7.99 44.36
C GLU A 251 -33.97 -8.29 45.62
N LYS A 252 -34.62 -8.72 46.71
CA LYS A 252 -33.90 -9.29 47.87
C LYS A 252 -33.08 -10.52 47.47
N GLU A 253 -33.63 -11.44 46.69
CA GLU A 253 -32.90 -12.61 46.16
C GLU A 253 -31.83 -12.25 45.09
N LYS A 254 -31.80 -11.01 44.58
CA LYS A 254 -30.66 -10.48 43.80
C LYS A 254 -29.63 -9.82 44.72
N GLU A 255 -30.05 -9.09 45.75
CA GLU A 255 -29.16 -8.47 46.74
C GLU A 255 -28.42 -9.49 47.57
N ASP A 256 -29.11 -10.48 48.15
CA ASP A 256 -28.46 -11.48 49.02
C ASP A 256 -27.53 -12.37 48.19
N ARG A 257 -27.85 -12.59 46.92
CA ARG A 257 -26.97 -13.25 45.93
C ARG A 257 -25.78 -12.38 45.50
N ARG A 258 -25.92 -11.04 45.55
CA ARG A 258 -24.79 -10.10 45.40
C ARG A 258 -23.93 -10.10 46.66
N LYS A 259 -24.51 -10.01 47.86
CA LYS A 259 -23.83 -10.09 49.16
C LYS A 259 -23.05 -11.41 49.26
N GLN A 260 -23.70 -12.56 49.09
CA GLN A 260 -23.03 -13.87 49.04
C GLN A 260 -21.90 -13.97 48.00
N LYS A 261 -22.03 -13.34 46.81
CA LYS A 261 -20.93 -13.25 45.84
C LYS A 261 -19.79 -12.35 46.32
N VAL A 262 -20.10 -11.18 46.87
CA VAL A 262 -19.13 -10.23 47.44
C VAL A 262 -18.41 -10.87 48.62
N ASP A 263 -19.12 -11.53 49.53
CA ASP A 263 -18.56 -12.21 50.70
C ASP A 263 -17.74 -13.45 50.30
N ALA A 264 -18.17 -14.22 49.29
CA ALA A 264 -17.36 -15.33 48.76
C ALA A 264 -16.08 -14.83 48.07
N VAL A 265 -16.14 -13.72 47.34
CA VAL A 265 -14.95 -13.05 46.79
C VAL A 265 -14.07 -12.50 47.92
N ARG A 266 -14.66 -11.86 48.93
CA ARG A 266 -13.96 -11.30 50.08
C ARG A 266 -13.23 -12.38 50.88
N GLN A 267 -13.86 -13.54 51.09
CA GLN A 267 -13.23 -14.71 51.71
C GLN A 267 -12.11 -15.32 50.85
N GLN A 268 -12.12 -15.13 49.53
CA GLN A 268 -11.02 -15.55 48.64
C GLN A 268 -9.79 -14.62 48.72
N TYR A 269 -9.97 -13.32 49.01
CA TYR A 269 -8.88 -12.32 48.99
C TYR A 269 -8.44 -11.80 50.38
N GLU A 270 -9.33 -11.75 51.38
CA GLU A 270 -9.06 -11.20 52.72
C GLU A 270 -9.01 -12.28 53.83
N GLY A 271 -9.35 -13.54 53.53
CA GLY A 271 -9.32 -14.63 54.51
C GLY A 271 -7.89 -15.01 54.95
N PRO A 272 -7.69 -15.68 56.12
CA PRO A 272 -6.36 -16.03 56.64
C PRO A 272 -5.48 -16.86 55.69
N ASP A 273 -6.09 -17.64 54.79
CA ASP A 273 -5.40 -18.44 53.77
C ASP A 273 -5.13 -17.70 52.44
N ALA A 274 -5.45 -16.40 52.33
CA ALA A 274 -5.20 -15.63 51.10
C ALA A 274 -3.72 -15.64 50.69
N LYS A 275 -2.79 -15.58 51.67
CA LYS A 275 -1.34 -15.77 51.44
C LYS A 275 -0.97 -17.15 50.89
N LYS A 276 -1.78 -18.19 51.10
CA LYS A 276 -1.57 -19.56 50.61
C LYS A 276 -2.29 -19.86 49.28
N LYS A 277 -3.14 -18.94 48.79
CA LYS A 277 -3.94 -19.10 47.55
C LYS A 277 -3.45 -18.27 46.37
N ARG A 278 -2.30 -17.59 46.49
CA ARG A 278 -1.49 -17.26 45.30
C ARG A 278 -1.07 -18.58 44.66
N PHE A 279 -1.53 -18.83 43.43
CA PHE A 279 -1.23 -20.05 42.69
C PHE A 279 0.22 -20.01 42.18
N GLU A 280 1.13 -20.63 42.94
CA GLU A 280 2.45 -21.00 42.45
C GLU A 280 2.29 -22.04 41.33
N LEU A 281 2.79 -21.76 40.12
CA LEU A 281 2.74 -22.76 39.07
C LEU A 281 3.69 -23.91 39.44
N LYS A 282 3.20 -25.16 39.33
CA LYS A 282 4.11 -26.34 39.32
C LYS A 282 5.15 -26.31 38.18
N SER A 283 5.00 -25.37 37.24
CA SER A 283 5.97 -24.99 36.20
C SER A 283 7.12 -24.13 36.73
N GLU A 284 6.87 -23.24 37.70
CA GLU A 284 7.87 -22.35 38.33
C GLU A 284 8.70 -23.12 39.36
N ALA A 285 8.07 -24.01 40.13
CA ALA A 285 8.74 -24.94 41.04
C ALA A 285 9.52 -26.07 40.30
N ARG A 286 9.36 -26.19 38.98
CA ARG A 286 10.18 -27.09 38.16
C ARG A 286 11.49 -26.36 37.87
N PRO A 287 12.68 -26.98 38.05
CA PRO A 287 13.94 -26.32 37.72
C PRO A 287 13.92 -25.94 36.25
N ASN A 288 13.84 -24.64 35.98
CA ASN A 288 13.42 -24.14 34.67
C ASN A 288 14.59 -24.21 33.68
N LYS A 289 14.84 -25.43 33.19
CA LYS A 289 15.94 -25.77 32.27
C LYS A 289 15.90 -24.98 30.96
N PHE A 290 14.93 -24.09 30.72
CA PHE A 290 14.92 -23.19 29.57
C PHE A 290 16.27 -22.50 29.35
N GLU A 291 16.96 -22.01 30.39
CA GLU A 291 18.29 -21.40 30.20
C GLU A 291 19.38 -22.43 29.87
N GLN A 292 19.35 -23.61 30.49
CA GLN A 292 20.29 -24.70 30.21
C GLN A 292 20.11 -25.25 28.79
N VAL A 293 18.86 -25.44 28.35
CA VAL A 293 18.47 -25.90 27.01
C VAL A 293 18.74 -24.83 25.97
N LYS A 294 18.43 -23.55 26.26
CA LYS A 294 18.82 -22.42 25.39
C LYS A 294 20.33 -22.36 25.21
N LYS A 295 21.11 -22.57 26.28
CA LYS A 295 22.57 -22.62 26.21
C LYS A 295 23.06 -23.85 25.44
N GLN A 296 22.46 -25.03 25.65
CA GLN A 296 22.78 -26.25 24.88
C GLN A 296 22.47 -26.08 23.38
N VAL A 297 21.30 -25.57 23.01
CA VAL A 297 20.90 -25.31 21.62
C VAL A 297 21.76 -24.23 20.96
N LEU A 298 22.24 -23.23 21.72
CA LEU A 298 23.24 -22.28 21.24
C LEU A 298 24.61 -22.94 21.05
N GLU A 299 25.11 -23.69 22.04
CA GLU A 299 26.37 -24.43 21.91
C GLU A 299 26.34 -25.52 20.83
N GLU A 300 25.18 -26.10 20.52
CA GLU A 300 24.97 -27.03 19.40
C GLU A 300 25.01 -26.28 18.06
N ARG A 301 24.30 -25.15 17.93
CA ARG A 301 24.41 -24.28 16.75
C ARG A 301 25.83 -23.76 16.54
N ASP A 302 26.53 -23.37 17.59
CA ASP A 302 27.89 -22.88 17.50
C ASP A 302 28.87 -23.98 17.09
N LYS A 303 28.60 -25.25 17.45
CA LYS A 303 29.34 -26.43 16.95
C LYS A 303 29.00 -26.71 15.47
N GLU A 304 27.73 -26.64 15.08
CA GLU A 304 27.30 -26.75 13.68
C GLU A 304 27.90 -25.65 12.79
N LEU A 305 28.06 -24.43 13.31
CA LEU A 305 28.71 -23.31 12.62
C LEU A 305 30.25 -23.47 12.54
N GLN A 306 30.86 -24.22 13.46
CA GLN A 306 32.31 -24.42 13.56
C GLN A 306 32.83 -25.59 12.69
N PHE A 307 32.43 -25.62 11.41
CA PHE A 307 32.79 -26.64 10.42
C PHE A 307 34.28 -27.00 10.28
N ASN A 308 35.21 -26.15 10.75
CA ASN A 308 36.66 -26.41 10.76
C ASN A 308 37.40 -25.84 11.99
N ALA A 309 36.74 -25.72 13.15
CA ALA A 309 37.42 -25.22 14.35
C ALA A 309 38.38 -26.27 14.93
N HIS A 310 39.69 -25.98 14.86
CA HIS A 310 40.70 -26.76 15.57
C HIS A 310 40.44 -26.64 17.08
N ARG A 311 40.14 -27.77 17.76
CA ARG A 311 39.87 -27.78 19.20
C ARG A 311 41.14 -27.37 19.95
N ALA A 312 41.19 -26.11 20.38
CA ALA A 312 42.29 -25.60 21.18
C ALA A 312 42.49 -26.49 22.41
N ARG A 313 43.75 -26.82 22.73
CA ARG A 313 44.07 -27.52 23.98
C ARG A 313 43.64 -26.63 25.14
N GLU A 314 43.08 -27.24 26.18
CA GLU A 314 42.76 -26.53 27.42
C GLU A 314 44.01 -25.82 27.93
N MET A 315 43.85 -24.56 28.31
CA MET A 315 44.98 -23.70 28.67
C MET A 315 45.70 -24.33 29.88
N PRO A 316 47.03 -24.54 29.82
CA PRO A 316 47.75 -25.20 30.90
C PRO A 316 47.50 -24.52 32.25
N ASP A 317 47.26 -25.32 33.28
CA ASP A 317 47.01 -24.83 34.63
C ASP A 317 48.29 -24.27 35.25
N PHE A 318 48.53 -22.98 35.01
CA PHE A 318 49.69 -22.23 35.50
C PHE A 318 49.80 -22.15 37.03
N ASN A 319 48.80 -22.64 37.79
CA ASN A 319 48.87 -22.71 39.26
C ASN A 319 49.54 -24.01 39.76
N LYS A 320 49.75 -25.00 38.89
CA LYS A 320 50.52 -26.19 39.24
C LYS A 320 51.99 -25.80 39.37
N LYS A 321 52.56 -26.04 40.56
CA LYS A 321 53.99 -25.86 40.85
C LYS A 321 54.81 -26.53 39.74
N GLU A 322 55.68 -25.76 39.09
CA GLU A 322 56.51 -26.26 38.01
C GLU A 322 57.36 -27.44 38.48
N ALA A 323 57.46 -28.48 37.64
CA ALA A 323 58.32 -29.62 37.94
C ALA A 323 59.78 -29.16 38.01
N ALA A 324 60.55 -29.68 38.97
CA ALA A 324 61.94 -29.31 39.18
C ALA A 324 62.85 -29.84 38.05
N VAL A 325 62.88 -29.12 36.92
CA VAL A 325 63.73 -29.43 35.77
C VAL A 325 65.20 -29.23 36.16
N LYS A 326 65.91 -30.33 36.41
CA LYS A 326 67.37 -30.32 36.60
C LYS A 326 68.04 -29.79 35.35
N LEU A 327 68.57 -28.56 35.41
CA LEU A 327 69.27 -27.93 34.29
C LEU A 327 70.55 -28.71 33.97
N THR A 328 70.58 -29.37 32.82
CA THR A 328 71.81 -29.97 32.27
C THR A 328 72.79 -28.85 31.88
N SER A 329 74.11 -29.09 31.99
CA SER A 329 75.14 -28.12 31.57
C SER A 329 74.92 -27.60 30.13
N ALA A 330 74.58 -28.50 29.21
CA ALA A 330 74.24 -28.15 27.82
C ALA A 330 72.93 -27.34 27.67
N ALA A 331 72.07 -27.25 28.69
CA ALA A 331 70.93 -26.33 28.69
C ALA A 331 71.36 -24.94 29.17
N VAL A 332 72.16 -24.88 30.26
CA VAL A 332 72.76 -23.64 30.79
C VAL A 332 73.55 -22.92 29.69
N LEU A 333 74.51 -23.60 29.04
CA LEU A 333 75.35 -22.99 28.00
C LEU A 333 74.55 -22.49 26.78
N ARG A 334 73.44 -23.15 26.42
CA ARG A 334 72.59 -22.72 25.29
C ARG A 334 71.72 -21.51 25.63
N GLU A 335 71.16 -21.43 26.84
CA GLU A 335 70.42 -20.22 27.25
C GLU A 335 71.37 -19.05 27.53
N GLY A 336 72.55 -19.30 28.10
CA GLY A 336 73.55 -18.29 28.38
C GLY A 336 74.15 -17.66 27.11
N PHE A 337 74.42 -18.46 26.08
CA PHE A 337 74.74 -17.95 24.74
C PHE A 337 73.59 -17.12 24.13
N ALA A 338 72.33 -17.55 24.32
CA ALA A 338 71.16 -16.81 23.85
C ALA A 338 70.85 -15.53 24.66
N LEU A 339 71.44 -15.36 25.84
CA LEU A 339 71.45 -14.10 26.60
C LEU A 339 72.60 -13.19 26.13
N LYS A 340 73.83 -13.71 26.04
CA LYS A 340 75.00 -12.97 25.50
C LYS A 340 74.71 -12.36 24.13
N LYS A 341 74.09 -13.12 23.22
CA LYS A 341 73.67 -12.59 21.89
C LYS A 341 72.66 -11.43 21.98
N LYS A 342 71.82 -11.38 23.00
CA LYS A 342 70.88 -10.26 23.23
C LYS A 342 71.56 -9.08 23.90
N GLU A 343 72.47 -9.33 24.84
CA GLU A 343 73.34 -8.32 25.41
C GLU A 343 74.17 -7.65 24.30
N GLU A 344 74.69 -8.43 23.33
CA GLU A 344 75.36 -7.94 22.12
C GLU A 344 74.42 -7.12 21.21
N GLU A 345 73.18 -7.57 20.98
CA GLU A 345 72.17 -6.83 20.20
C GLU A 345 71.77 -5.51 20.88
N ASP A 346 71.52 -5.50 22.19
CA ASP A 346 71.22 -4.31 22.98
C ASP A 346 72.43 -3.36 23.06
N ILE A 347 73.66 -3.88 23.26
CA ILE A 347 74.90 -3.08 23.20
C ILE A 347 75.08 -2.48 21.81
N LYS A 348 74.74 -3.20 20.73
CA LYS A 348 74.81 -2.63 19.38
C LYS A 348 73.80 -1.50 19.23
N ILE A 349 72.56 -1.66 19.69
CA ILE A 349 71.54 -0.59 19.66
C ILE A 349 72.01 0.63 20.46
N MET A 350 72.65 0.44 21.62
CA MET A 350 73.21 1.53 22.41
C MET A 350 74.36 2.24 21.68
N LYS A 351 75.25 1.51 21.00
CA LYS A 351 76.31 2.10 20.15
C LYS A 351 75.76 2.82 18.93
N ASP A 352 74.75 2.26 18.27
CA ASP A 352 74.06 2.88 17.15
C ASP A 352 73.38 4.20 17.62
N PHE A 353 72.92 4.28 18.88
CA PHE A 353 72.49 5.56 19.50
C PHE A 353 73.67 6.50 19.87
N GLU A 354 74.76 6.00 20.44
CA GLU A 354 75.96 6.79 20.76
C GLU A 354 76.62 7.41 19.52
N MET A 355 76.49 6.76 18.35
CA MET A 355 77.02 7.24 17.08
C MET A 355 76.06 8.20 16.35
N ASN A 356 74.75 7.96 16.39
CA ASN A 356 73.76 8.75 15.63
C ASN A 356 73.00 9.80 16.46
N LEU A 357 73.16 9.80 17.79
CA LEU A 357 72.55 10.73 18.76
C LEU A 357 71.01 10.84 18.67
N ARG A 358 70.32 9.79 18.21
CA ARG A 358 68.88 9.83 17.87
C ARG A 358 68.15 8.56 18.29
N ASP A 359 67.13 8.66 19.15
CA ASP A 359 66.29 7.53 19.52
C ASP A 359 65.19 7.25 18.49
N GLU A 360 65.42 6.25 17.63
CA GLU A 360 64.42 5.73 16.69
C GLU A 360 63.13 5.24 17.39
N LYS A 361 63.21 4.86 18.69
CA LYS A 361 62.05 4.39 19.45
C LYS A 361 61.09 5.52 19.79
N GLU A 362 61.49 6.80 19.75
CA GLU A 362 60.55 7.93 19.84
C GLU A 362 59.70 8.05 18.58
N TYR A 363 60.33 7.96 17.40
CA TYR A 363 59.61 7.99 16.12
C TYR A 363 58.63 6.80 15.99
N GLU A 364 59.06 5.58 16.34
CA GLU A 364 58.18 4.40 16.36
C GLU A 364 57.14 4.40 17.51
N ARG A 365 57.29 5.26 18.54
CA ARG A 365 56.22 5.55 19.50
C ARG A 365 55.19 6.51 18.89
N TRP A 366 55.65 7.66 18.39
CA TRP A 366 54.80 8.67 17.72
C TRP A 366 53.98 8.07 16.57
N LYS A 367 54.62 7.30 15.69
CA LYS A 367 53.99 6.60 14.55
C LYS A 367 52.89 5.63 14.99
N ARG A 368 53.07 4.96 16.13
CA ARG A 368 52.05 4.09 16.73
C ARG A 368 50.89 4.90 17.30
N GLU A 369 51.17 5.97 18.03
CA GLU A 369 50.12 6.86 18.55
C GLU A 369 49.31 7.54 17.44
N MET A 370 49.93 7.90 16.32
CA MET A 370 49.22 8.43 15.15
C MET A 370 48.34 7.36 14.50
N ALA A 371 48.84 6.14 14.30
CA ALA A 371 48.04 5.03 13.79
C ALA A 371 46.86 4.67 14.72
N GLU A 372 47.04 4.75 16.05
CA GLU A 372 45.97 4.56 17.05
C GLU A 372 44.93 5.69 16.99
N LYS A 373 45.33 6.95 16.80
CA LYS A 373 44.41 8.08 16.62
C LYS A 373 43.58 7.93 15.34
N GLU A 374 44.24 7.66 14.21
CA GLU A 374 43.55 7.42 12.94
C GLU A 374 42.56 6.26 13.01
N GLU A 375 42.90 5.17 13.72
CA GLU A 375 42.01 4.02 13.84
C GLU A 375 40.77 4.36 14.69
N ILE A 376 40.94 5.13 15.77
CA ILE A 376 39.82 5.65 16.56
C ILE A 376 38.92 6.55 15.67
N GLU A 377 39.49 7.45 14.88
CA GLU A 377 38.74 8.34 13.98
C GLU A 377 38.01 7.56 12.86
N ARG A 378 38.67 6.56 12.24
CA ARG A 378 38.06 5.64 11.27
C ARG A 378 36.86 4.92 11.86
N ILE A 379 36.97 4.41 13.08
CA ILE A 379 35.89 3.68 13.75
C ILE A 379 34.77 4.63 14.19
N GLU A 380 35.07 5.83 14.71
CA GLU A 380 34.04 6.85 15.00
C GLU A 380 33.23 7.20 13.76
N HIS A 381 33.89 7.48 12.63
CA HIS A 381 33.25 7.75 11.35
C HIS A 381 32.40 6.56 10.87
N PHE A 382 32.85 5.31 11.07
CA PHE A 382 32.06 4.13 10.76
C PHE A 382 30.84 3.98 11.69
N GLN A 383 30.96 4.24 13.00
CA GLN A 383 29.80 4.22 13.91
C GLN A 383 28.79 5.31 13.51
N LYS A 384 29.25 6.54 13.24
CA LYS A 384 28.43 7.67 12.76
C LYS A 384 27.68 7.31 11.47
N LYS A 385 28.34 6.72 10.47
CA LYS A 385 27.69 6.24 9.24
C LYS A 385 26.71 5.09 9.45
N LYS A 386 27.00 4.13 10.34
CA LYS A 386 26.05 3.06 10.69
C LYS A 386 24.77 3.64 11.30
N ILE A 387 24.94 4.58 12.22
CA ILE A 387 23.87 5.37 12.85
C ILE A 387 23.03 6.13 11.82
N GLU A 388 23.68 6.80 10.87
CA GLU A 388 23.04 7.58 9.80
C GLU A 388 22.24 6.68 8.85
N MET A 389 22.76 5.51 8.48
CA MET A 389 22.03 4.50 7.70
C MET A 389 20.82 3.93 8.45
N GLU A 390 20.90 3.75 9.76
CA GLU A 390 19.78 3.28 10.59
C GLU A 390 18.67 4.35 10.67
N LEU A 391 19.04 5.62 10.86
CA LEU A 391 18.11 6.76 10.85
C LEU A 391 17.46 6.96 9.46
N ALA A 392 18.24 6.93 8.38
CA ALA A 392 17.72 7.02 7.00
C ALA A 392 16.77 5.86 6.66
N ARG A 393 16.99 4.67 7.23
CA ARG A 393 16.09 3.52 7.11
C ARG A 393 14.77 3.72 7.88
N GLU A 394 14.81 4.30 9.08
CA GLU A 394 13.57 4.66 9.79
C GLU A 394 12.76 5.70 9.01
N GLU A 395 13.43 6.73 8.47
CA GLU A 395 12.79 7.76 7.65
C GLU A 395 12.18 7.20 6.35
N ALA A 396 12.84 6.25 5.68
CA ALA A 396 12.28 5.55 4.52
C ALA A 396 11.01 4.73 4.88
N ILE A 397 11.00 4.05 6.03
CA ILE A 397 9.84 3.31 6.53
C ILE A 397 8.70 4.27 6.90
N GLU A 398 9.00 5.44 7.45
CA GLU A 398 7.97 6.44 7.78
C GLU A 398 7.42 7.15 6.53
N ALA A 399 8.26 7.39 5.51
CA ALA A 399 7.83 7.89 4.21
C ALA A 399 6.93 6.88 3.48
N GLN A 400 7.24 5.58 3.53
CA GLN A 400 6.35 4.54 3.02
C GLN A 400 4.98 4.57 3.72
N LYS A 401 4.96 4.68 5.06
CA LYS A 401 3.71 4.80 5.83
C LYS A 401 2.91 6.08 5.53
N ARG A 402 3.57 7.20 5.20
CA ARG A 402 2.91 8.42 4.70
C ARG A 402 2.22 8.12 3.35
N LYS A 403 2.94 7.56 2.39
CA LYS A 403 2.39 7.17 1.07
C LYS A 403 1.26 6.14 1.16
N GLU A 404 1.33 5.20 2.10
CA GLU A 404 0.23 4.25 2.37
C GLU A 404 -1.03 4.95 2.87
N LYS A 405 -0.92 5.94 3.77
CA LYS A 405 -2.07 6.77 4.20
C LYS A 405 -2.60 7.64 3.07
N GLU A 406 -1.74 8.25 2.26
CA GLU A 406 -2.12 9.06 1.10
C GLU A 406 -2.89 8.22 0.07
N ASN A 407 -2.41 6.99 -0.23
CA ASN A 407 -3.11 6.04 -1.08
C ASN A 407 -4.48 5.63 -0.49
N GLN A 408 -4.59 5.43 0.83
CA GLN A 408 -5.88 5.14 1.48
C GLN A 408 -6.86 6.32 1.33
N LEU A 409 -6.40 7.55 1.53
CA LEU A 409 -7.21 8.76 1.34
C LEU A 409 -7.61 8.96 -0.13
N LEU A 410 -6.73 8.65 -1.08
CA LEU A 410 -7.03 8.67 -2.51
C LEU A 410 -8.10 7.63 -2.86
N VAL A 411 -7.97 6.39 -2.35
CA VAL A 411 -8.98 5.34 -2.54
C VAL A 411 -10.32 5.69 -1.88
N MET A 412 -10.34 6.44 -0.77
CA MET A 412 -11.58 6.98 -0.20
C MET A 412 -12.22 8.02 -1.12
N LYS A 413 -11.46 9.01 -1.61
CA LYS A 413 -11.97 10.00 -2.58
C LYS A 413 -12.49 9.35 -3.86
N MET A 414 -11.76 8.37 -4.41
CA MET A 414 -12.20 7.62 -5.59
C MET A 414 -13.47 6.81 -5.34
N LYS A 415 -13.76 6.37 -4.10
CA LYS A 415 -15.04 5.76 -3.74
C LYS A 415 -16.16 6.79 -3.70
N GLU A 416 -15.95 7.94 -3.05
CA GLU A 416 -16.91 9.05 -3.03
C GLU A 416 -17.27 9.51 -4.45
N GLU A 417 -16.27 9.68 -5.32
CA GLU A 417 -16.48 10.00 -6.75
C GLU A 417 -17.21 8.89 -7.52
N MET A 418 -16.92 7.62 -7.26
CA MET A 418 -17.62 6.50 -7.89
C MET A 418 -19.07 6.41 -7.43
N GLU A 419 -19.35 6.70 -6.16
CA GLU A 419 -20.69 6.71 -5.57
C GLU A 419 -21.55 7.84 -6.16
N ILE A 420 -20.98 9.05 -6.34
CA ILE A 420 -21.60 10.13 -7.12
C ILE A 420 -21.91 9.65 -8.55
N LYS A 421 -20.94 9.05 -9.24
CA LYS A 421 -21.12 8.50 -10.61
C LYS A 421 -22.07 7.28 -10.68
N PHE A 422 -22.41 6.65 -9.55
CA PHE A 422 -23.47 5.65 -9.46
C PHE A 422 -24.85 6.31 -9.34
N ILE A 423 -24.98 7.35 -8.51
CA ILE A 423 -26.21 8.15 -8.39
C ILE A 423 -26.57 8.79 -9.74
N GLU A 424 -25.61 9.48 -10.39
CA GLU A 424 -25.78 10.06 -11.73
C GLU A 424 -26.27 9.03 -12.75
N ARG A 425 -25.67 7.82 -12.75
CA ARG A 425 -26.04 6.74 -13.66
C ARG A 425 -27.44 6.19 -13.36
N ASP A 426 -27.82 6.09 -12.09
CA ASP A 426 -29.12 5.52 -11.70
C ASP A 426 -30.26 6.54 -11.85
N ASP A 427 -29.97 7.84 -11.78
CA ASP A 427 -30.87 8.91 -12.21
C ASP A 427 -31.02 8.92 -13.74
N GLN A 428 -29.94 8.80 -14.52
CA GLN A 428 -30.00 8.62 -15.98
C GLN A 428 -30.81 7.38 -16.37
N LYS A 429 -30.62 6.24 -15.69
CA LYS A 429 -31.48 5.05 -15.87
C LYS A 429 -32.94 5.35 -15.52
N ARG A 430 -33.23 6.18 -14.51
CA ARG A 430 -34.61 6.53 -14.14
C ARG A 430 -35.28 7.37 -15.22
N GLU A 431 -34.56 8.33 -15.81
CA GLU A 431 -35.03 9.06 -16.99
C GLU A 431 -35.22 8.16 -18.21
N GLU A 432 -34.23 7.30 -18.52
CA GLU A 432 -34.36 6.32 -19.60
C GLU A 432 -35.56 5.40 -19.37
N MET A 433 -35.83 4.96 -18.14
CA MET A 433 -36.99 4.14 -17.80
C MET A 433 -38.31 4.92 -17.87
N GLY A 434 -38.28 6.25 -17.69
CA GLY A 434 -39.41 7.13 -18.01
C GLY A 434 -39.69 7.14 -19.52
N LYS A 435 -38.69 7.51 -20.32
CA LYS A 435 -38.75 7.52 -21.79
C LYS A 435 -39.13 6.14 -22.36
N LYS A 436 -38.62 5.05 -21.77
CA LYS A 436 -38.96 3.66 -22.14
C LYS A 436 -40.37 3.27 -21.72
N LYS A 437 -40.94 3.79 -20.61
CA LYS A 437 -42.36 3.60 -20.27
C LYS A 437 -43.28 4.27 -21.29
N GLU A 438 -42.97 5.51 -21.65
CA GLU A 438 -43.70 6.28 -22.67
C GLU A 438 -43.68 5.57 -24.04
N VAL A 439 -42.52 5.04 -24.45
CA VAL A 439 -42.40 4.17 -25.64
C VAL A 439 -43.12 2.83 -25.47
N ILE A 440 -43.13 2.23 -24.27
CA ILE A 440 -43.88 0.98 -23.99
C ILE A 440 -45.39 1.22 -24.09
N GLU A 441 -45.90 2.37 -23.67
CA GLU A 441 -47.32 2.75 -23.75
C GLU A 441 -47.74 2.94 -25.23
N GLN A 442 -46.92 3.64 -26.02
CA GLN A 442 -47.07 3.70 -27.48
C GLN A 442 -47.04 2.29 -28.12
N VAL A 443 -46.05 1.46 -27.75
CA VAL A 443 -45.94 0.07 -28.25
C VAL A 443 -47.06 -0.85 -27.74
N GLN A 444 -47.71 -0.55 -26.61
CA GLN A 444 -48.90 -1.27 -26.16
C GLN A 444 -50.09 -1.00 -27.08
N SER A 445 -50.35 0.27 -27.42
CA SER A 445 -51.38 0.62 -28.42
C SER A 445 -51.13 0.01 -29.81
N GLN A 446 -49.86 -0.24 -30.17
CA GLN A 446 -49.50 -0.97 -31.39
C GLN A 446 -49.62 -2.49 -31.20
N LYS A 447 -49.33 -3.03 -30.01
CA LYS A 447 -49.50 -4.45 -29.69
C LYS A 447 -50.95 -4.90 -29.73
N ASP A 448 -51.91 -4.09 -29.28
CA ASP A 448 -53.33 -4.45 -29.33
C ASP A 448 -53.85 -4.59 -30.78
N ASN A 449 -53.14 -3.98 -31.73
CA ASN A 449 -53.33 -4.21 -33.16
C ASN A 449 -52.53 -5.42 -33.68
N ALA A 450 -51.27 -5.59 -33.26
CA ALA A 450 -50.41 -6.69 -33.70
C ALA A 450 -50.77 -8.08 -33.11
N ILE A 451 -51.43 -8.14 -31.95
CA ILE A 451 -51.89 -9.39 -31.33
C ILE A 451 -52.89 -10.11 -32.25
N LYS A 452 -53.80 -9.35 -32.88
CA LYS A 452 -54.81 -9.86 -33.83
C LYS A 452 -54.17 -10.56 -35.04
N GLU A 453 -53.02 -10.06 -35.52
CA GLU A 453 -52.29 -10.69 -36.62
C GLU A 453 -51.39 -11.86 -36.15
N GLN A 454 -50.85 -11.78 -34.93
CA GLN A 454 -50.06 -12.89 -34.36
C GLN A 454 -50.88 -14.15 -34.10
N GLU A 455 -52.18 -14.07 -33.85
CA GLU A 455 -53.01 -15.26 -33.65
C GLU A 455 -53.09 -16.11 -34.93
N ARG A 456 -53.27 -15.48 -36.10
CA ARG A 456 -53.24 -16.16 -37.41
C ARG A 456 -51.93 -16.93 -37.63
N VAL A 457 -50.80 -16.25 -37.44
CA VAL A 457 -49.46 -16.83 -37.69
C VAL A 457 -49.10 -17.95 -36.68
N LYS A 458 -49.75 -18.00 -35.51
CA LYS A 458 -49.59 -19.08 -34.52
C LYS A 458 -50.32 -20.38 -34.89
N GLU A 459 -51.34 -20.34 -35.74
CA GLU A 459 -52.04 -21.55 -36.20
C GLU A 459 -51.21 -22.30 -37.25
N ASP A 460 -50.55 -21.58 -38.15
CA ASP A 460 -49.70 -22.19 -39.19
C ASP A 460 -48.38 -22.75 -38.63
N ASN A 461 -47.70 -22.02 -37.75
CA ASN A 461 -46.42 -22.45 -37.18
C ASN A 461 -46.50 -23.63 -36.20
N ARG A 462 -47.71 -24.04 -35.77
CA ARG A 462 -47.89 -25.31 -35.04
C ARG A 462 -47.69 -26.51 -35.98
N LYS A 463 -48.24 -26.45 -37.19
CA LYS A 463 -48.25 -27.55 -38.18
C LYS A 463 -46.84 -28.00 -38.55
N ILE A 464 -45.91 -27.06 -38.69
CA ILE A 464 -44.52 -27.28 -39.13
C ILE A 464 -43.64 -27.91 -38.03
N ARG A 465 -43.94 -27.68 -36.74
CA ARG A 465 -43.04 -28.07 -35.64
C ARG A 465 -43.08 -29.56 -35.31
N ASP A 466 -44.21 -30.21 -35.58
CA ASP A 466 -44.43 -31.61 -35.20
C ASP A 466 -43.77 -32.59 -36.18
N GLU A 467 -43.40 -32.14 -37.39
CA GLU A 467 -42.63 -32.93 -38.37
C GLU A 467 -41.14 -33.02 -37.97
N VAL A 468 -40.49 -31.88 -37.68
CA VAL A 468 -39.03 -31.79 -37.47
C VAL A 468 -38.53 -32.57 -36.24
N ASN A 469 -39.33 -32.66 -35.18
CA ASN A 469 -38.93 -33.38 -33.96
C ASN A 469 -38.76 -34.90 -34.15
N ARG A 470 -39.20 -35.46 -35.29
CA ARG A 470 -39.19 -36.89 -35.57
C ARG A 470 -37.85 -37.40 -36.13
N GLU A 471 -37.03 -36.52 -36.72
CA GLU A 471 -35.79 -36.91 -37.42
C GLU A 471 -34.54 -36.94 -36.51
N LEU A 472 -34.55 -36.18 -35.41
CA LEU A 472 -33.34 -35.91 -34.61
C LEU A 472 -32.89 -37.09 -33.72
N THR A 473 -33.77 -38.03 -33.40
CA THR A 473 -33.53 -39.07 -32.39
C THR A 473 -32.66 -40.23 -32.88
N GLU A 474 -32.64 -40.52 -34.18
CA GLU A 474 -31.99 -41.72 -34.73
C GLU A 474 -30.45 -41.61 -34.85
N ALA A 475 -29.91 -40.39 -34.90
CA ALA A 475 -28.48 -40.15 -35.17
C ALA A 475 -27.53 -40.51 -34.01
N LEU A 476 -28.02 -40.60 -32.76
CA LEU A 476 -27.18 -40.50 -31.57
C LEU A 476 -26.53 -41.81 -31.07
N GLN A 477 -26.91 -42.97 -31.60
CA GLN A 477 -26.50 -44.28 -31.02
C GLN A 477 -25.17 -44.84 -31.57
N ARG A 478 -24.73 -44.49 -32.77
CA ARG A 478 -23.63 -45.20 -33.49
C ARG A 478 -22.20 -44.94 -33.00
N LYS A 479 -21.96 -44.09 -31.99
CA LYS A 479 -20.63 -43.51 -31.73
C LYS A 479 -20.00 -43.87 -30.37
N LYS A 480 -20.16 -45.11 -29.88
CA LYS A 480 -19.69 -45.51 -28.53
C LYS A 480 -18.81 -46.76 -28.43
N ASP A 481 -18.69 -47.57 -29.47
CA ASP A 481 -18.25 -48.97 -29.31
C ASP A 481 -16.77 -49.24 -29.66
N GLU A 482 -16.00 -48.22 -30.08
CA GLU A 482 -14.70 -48.42 -30.75
C GLU A 482 -13.44 -48.29 -29.84
N GLU A 483 -13.49 -47.61 -28.70
CA GLU A 483 -12.27 -47.09 -28.02
C GLU A 483 -11.60 -48.04 -26.98
N ALA A 484 -11.99 -49.31 -26.87
CA ALA A 484 -11.76 -50.12 -25.65
C ALA A 484 -10.49 -51.01 -25.57
N VAL A 485 -9.60 -51.04 -26.58
CA VAL A 485 -8.73 -52.23 -26.83
C VAL A 485 -7.24 -52.11 -26.41
N GLU A 486 -6.63 -50.92 -26.44
CA GLU A 486 -5.17 -50.76 -26.67
C GLU A 486 -4.21 -50.73 -25.44
N MET A 487 -4.41 -51.52 -24.37
CA MET A 487 -3.50 -51.51 -23.20
C MET A 487 -3.27 -52.89 -22.52
N ARG A 488 -2.13 -53.60 -22.75
CA ARG A 488 -1.76 -54.77 -21.90
C ARG A 488 -0.33 -55.41 -21.86
N LYS A 489 0.76 -54.85 -22.41
CA LYS A 489 2.12 -55.48 -22.30
C LYS A 489 3.19 -54.40 -22.01
N LYS A 490 3.87 -54.34 -20.84
CA LYS A 490 4.76 -55.29 -20.12
C LYS A 490 6.11 -55.53 -20.80
N GLU A 491 7.26 -55.75 -20.13
CA GLU A 491 7.87 -55.49 -18.80
C GLU A 491 8.96 -56.58 -18.55
N GLU A 492 9.87 -56.37 -17.58
CA GLU A 492 10.89 -57.31 -17.04
C GLU A 492 12.06 -57.77 -17.93
N LEU A 493 13.31 -57.46 -17.50
CA LEU A 493 14.22 -58.45 -16.87
C LEU A 493 15.49 -57.75 -16.29
N ILE A 494 15.85 -58.04 -15.03
CA ILE A 494 17.13 -57.66 -14.40
C ILE A 494 17.69 -58.87 -13.66
N ARG A 495 18.96 -59.25 -13.89
CA ARG A 495 19.72 -60.11 -12.96
C ARG A 495 21.23 -60.24 -13.23
N GLN A 496 21.95 -60.53 -12.14
CA GLN A 496 23.25 -61.25 -12.04
C GLN A 496 24.56 -60.58 -12.55
N ILE A 497 25.75 -60.79 -11.93
CA ILE A 497 26.29 -60.52 -10.56
C ILE A 497 27.73 -61.11 -10.42
N ARG A 498 28.74 -60.23 -10.18
CA ARG A 498 29.98 -60.34 -9.31
C ARG A 498 31.10 -61.44 -9.41
N GLU A 499 32.14 -61.25 -8.55
CA GLU A 499 33.32 -62.06 -8.09
C GLU A 499 34.66 -62.09 -8.93
N LEU A 500 35.93 -62.24 -8.41
CA LEU A 500 36.76 -61.59 -7.32
C LEU A 500 38.27 -62.15 -7.16
N GLU A 501 39.23 -61.44 -6.47
CA GLU A 501 40.53 -61.84 -5.75
C GLU A 501 41.84 -62.37 -6.52
N ARG A 502 43.16 -62.45 -6.08
CA ARG A 502 44.12 -61.79 -5.08
C ARG A 502 45.70 -62.04 -5.31
N ILE A 503 46.62 -62.00 -4.28
CA ILE A 503 48.16 -61.96 -4.23
C ILE A 503 48.76 -62.62 -2.91
N PRO A 504 50.09 -62.83 -2.51
CA PRO A 504 51.41 -62.04 -2.57
C PRO A 504 52.81 -62.86 -2.57
N ILE A 505 53.84 -62.61 -1.67
CA ILE A 505 55.12 -63.38 -1.22
C ILE A 505 56.55 -63.01 -1.83
N VAL A 506 57.85 -63.11 -1.32
CA VAL A 506 58.68 -63.25 -0.01
C VAL A 506 60.21 -62.72 -0.11
N ARG A 507 61.30 -63.25 0.56
CA ARG A 507 62.66 -62.61 0.95
C ARG A 507 63.85 -63.59 1.40
N THR A 508 65.11 -63.12 1.77
CA THR A 508 65.94 -63.36 3.06
C THR A 508 67.53 -63.13 3.08
N LYS A 509 68.26 -63.31 4.25
CA LYS A 509 69.74 -63.08 4.67
C LYS A 509 70.10 -63.94 5.95
N GLY A 510 71.31 -64.25 6.52
CA GLY A 510 72.81 -64.09 6.32
C GLY A 510 73.68 -64.02 7.66
N PHE A 511 75.03 -64.19 7.67
CA PHE A 511 75.95 -64.70 8.79
C PHE A 511 76.92 -63.71 9.57
N ASP A 512 77.88 -64.18 10.44
CA ASP A 512 78.84 -63.45 11.40
C ASP A 512 80.03 -64.33 12.01
N PRO A 513 81.19 -63.82 12.59
CA PRO A 513 82.36 -64.64 13.04
C PRO A 513 82.92 -64.48 14.50
N THR A 514 83.59 -65.52 15.04
CA THR A 514 84.37 -65.50 16.32
C THR A 514 85.84 -65.94 16.22
N GLU A 515 86.39 -66.10 15.02
CA GLU A 515 87.77 -66.55 14.81
C GLU A 515 88.80 -65.40 14.87
N THR A 516 89.95 -65.64 15.53
CA THR A 516 91.18 -64.88 15.26
C THR A 516 91.64 -65.19 13.84
N SER A 517 91.90 -64.18 13.01
CA SER A 517 92.05 -64.34 11.56
C SER A 517 93.27 -65.13 11.05
N GLY A 518 94.18 -65.53 11.94
CA GLY A 518 95.26 -66.49 11.63
C GLY A 518 96.22 -66.06 10.51
N VAL A 519 96.55 -64.77 10.45
CA VAL A 519 97.25 -64.17 9.29
C VAL A 519 98.78 -64.28 9.38
N GLY A 520 99.34 -64.53 10.58
CA GLY A 520 100.77 -64.79 10.76
C GLY A 520 101.63 -63.52 10.69
N LEU A 521 101.17 -62.43 11.29
CA LEU A 521 101.92 -61.17 11.33
C LEU A 521 102.99 -61.20 12.43
N LEU A 522 104.16 -60.60 12.17
CA LEU A 522 105.37 -60.69 13.00
C LEU A 522 105.29 -60.05 14.41
N GLU A 523 104.12 -59.53 14.81
CA GLU A 523 103.84 -58.98 16.15
C GLU A 523 102.64 -59.65 16.84
N GLU A 524 102.26 -60.88 16.43
CA GLU A 524 101.26 -61.73 17.09
C GLU A 524 101.73 -62.23 18.48
N MET A 525 101.86 -61.32 19.44
CA MET A 525 102.15 -61.64 20.85
C MET A 525 101.01 -62.42 21.49
N SER A 526 101.35 -63.51 22.18
CA SER A 526 100.40 -64.29 22.97
C SER A 526 99.81 -63.47 24.13
N ILE A 527 98.54 -63.76 24.47
CA ILE A 527 97.74 -63.13 25.55
C ILE A 527 98.41 -63.17 26.94
N ALA A 528 99.47 -63.96 27.11
CA ALA A 528 100.28 -64.04 28.33
C ALA A 528 101.51 -63.10 28.30
N GLU A 529 102.23 -63.02 27.19
CA GLU A 529 103.52 -62.31 27.10
C GLU A 529 103.37 -60.79 27.19
N LEU A 530 102.19 -60.30 26.79
CA LEU A 530 101.71 -58.93 26.98
C LEU A 530 101.77 -58.44 28.44
N ARG A 531 101.72 -59.35 29.43
CA ARG A 531 101.36 -59.04 30.82
C ARG A 531 102.47 -58.45 31.68
N GLU A 532 103.74 -58.71 31.38
CA GLU A 532 104.84 -58.31 32.26
C GLU A 532 105.37 -56.90 31.92
N ARG A 533 105.48 -56.58 30.62
CA ARG A 533 105.72 -55.19 30.14
C ARG A 533 104.62 -54.22 30.59
N LEU A 534 103.41 -54.72 30.88
CA LEU A 534 102.32 -53.93 31.44
C LEU A 534 102.59 -53.42 32.86
N GLU A 535 103.35 -54.13 33.71
CA GLU A 535 103.56 -53.71 35.11
C GLU A 535 104.50 -52.52 35.26
N PHE A 536 105.62 -52.48 34.52
CA PHE A 536 106.54 -51.34 34.57
C PHE A 536 105.91 -50.07 33.96
N ASN A 537 105.19 -50.23 32.85
CA ASN A 537 104.44 -49.12 32.25
C ASN A 537 103.37 -48.61 33.22
N LYS A 538 102.58 -49.50 33.85
CA LYS A 538 101.56 -49.15 34.84
C LYS A 538 102.05 -48.19 35.92
N MET A 539 103.26 -48.36 36.46
CA MET A 539 103.78 -47.47 37.51
C MET A 539 104.11 -46.05 37.00
N LYS A 540 104.62 -45.94 35.76
CA LYS A 540 104.87 -44.65 35.11
C LYS A 540 103.55 -43.98 34.70
N ASP A 541 102.66 -44.76 34.08
CA ASP A 541 101.31 -44.37 33.70
C ASP A 541 100.50 -43.92 34.94
N GLU A 542 100.70 -44.53 36.12
CA GLU A 542 100.04 -44.11 37.35
C GLU A 542 100.46 -42.70 37.77
N GLN A 543 101.75 -42.37 37.76
CA GLN A 543 102.21 -41.01 38.07
C GLN A 543 101.67 -39.99 37.04
N GLU A 544 101.74 -40.31 35.76
CA GLU A 544 101.26 -39.45 34.67
C GLU A 544 99.72 -39.30 34.72
N THR A 545 98.97 -40.33 35.11
CA THR A 545 97.52 -40.25 35.34
C THR A 545 97.16 -39.53 36.63
N ASN A 546 98.02 -39.49 37.65
CA ASN A 546 97.77 -38.75 38.89
C ASN A 546 97.93 -37.24 38.68
N GLN A 547 98.99 -36.80 37.99
CA GLN A 547 99.13 -35.39 37.57
C GLN A 547 97.96 -34.97 36.66
N ARG A 548 97.63 -35.77 35.64
CA ARG A 548 96.45 -35.55 34.81
C ARG A 548 95.14 -35.55 35.62
N ARG A 549 95.01 -36.33 36.70
CA ARG A 549 93.82 -36.33 37.58
C ARG A 549 93.68 -34.99 38.30
N GLU A 550 94.77 -34.42 38.84
CA GLU A 550 94.76 -33.10 39.50
C GLU A 550 94.43 -31.96 38.53
N GLU A 551 95.05 -31.93 37.34
CA GLU A 551 94.72 -30.96 36.30
C GLU A 551 93.24 -31.07 35.86
N ASN A 552 92.75 -32.30 35.66
CA ASN A 552 91.34 -32.55 35.32
C ASN A 552 90.40 -32.17 36.46
N LEU A 553 90.79 -32.30 37.73
CA LEU A 553 89.98 -31.88 38.88
C LEU A 553 89.85 -30.35 38.91
N LYS A 554 90.98 -29.63 38.85
CA LYS A 554 90.99 -28.16 38.81
C LYS A 554 90.21 -27.61 37.62
N PHE A 555 90.36 -28.21 36.44
CA PHE A 555 89.60 -27.84 35.24
C PHE A 555 88.09 -28.09 35.40
N LYS A 556 87.68 -29.19 36.06
CA LYS A 556 86.27 -29.46 36.38
C LYS A 556 85.70 -28.47 37.39
N GLU A 557 86.47 -28.09 38.41
CA GLU A 557 86.05 -27.06 39.37
C GLU A 557 85.84 -25.70 38.70
N ASP A 558 86.77 -25.26 37.85
CA ASP A 558 86.67 -23.97 37.17
C ASP A 558 85.58 -23.97 36.08
N GLN A 559 85.27 -25.12 35.46
CA GLN A 559 84.06 -25.26 34.65
C GLN A 559 82.78 -25.24 35.51
N ALA A 560 82.78 -25.88 36.68
CA ALA A 560 81.62 -25.89 37.58
C ALA A 560 81.28 -24.48 38.09
N LYS A 561 82.29 -23.68 38.48
CA LYS A 561 82.13 -22.26 38.86
C LYS A 561 81.49 -21.46 37.72
N LYS A 562 82.07 -21.53 36.50
CA LYS A 562 81.54 -20.84 35.31
C LYS A 562 80.09 -21.25 34.98
N LEU A 563 79.75 -22.53 35.15
CA LEU A 563 78.38 -23.02 34.96
C LEU A 563 77.41 -22.53 36.04
N MET A 564 77.86 -22.34 37.29
CA MET A 564 77.06 -21.71 38.34
C MET A 564 76.84 -20.22 38.06
N ASP A 565 77.89 -19.47 37.70
CA ASP A 565 77.80 -18.05 37.38
C ASP A 565 76.85 -17.78 36.19
N GLU A 566 76.96 -18.59 35.13
CA GLU A 566 76.09 -18.49 33.96
C GLU A 566 74.65 -18.93 34.29
N ALA A 567 74.44 -19.93 35.15
CA ALA A 567 73.12 -20.31 35.64
C ALA A 567 72.46 -19.22 36.52
N ASN A 568 73.24 -18.52 37.36
CA ASN A 568 72.76 -17.41 38.18
C ASN A 568 72.28 -16.24 37.31
N LYS A 569 73.09 -15.85 36.31
CA LYS A 569 72.69 -14.84 35.31
C LYS A 569 71.44 -15.24 34.53
N ILE A 570 71.32 -16.53 34.17
CA ILE A 570 70.09 -17.06 33.55
C ILE A 570 68.88 -16.92 34.49
N TYR A 571 69.03 -17.19 35.78
CA TYR A 571 67.95 -17.07 36.77
C TYR A 571 67.47 -15.61 36.92
N GLU A 572 68.39 -14.67 37.11
CA GLU A 572 68.09 -13.23 37.16
C GLU A 572 67.40 -12.76 35.87
N ALA A 573 67.94 -13.14 34.71
CA ALA A 573 67.35 -12.83 33.41
C ALA A 573 65.98 -13.48 33.22
N ARG A 574 65.65 -14.61 33.87
CA ARG A 574 64.33 -15.25 33.83
C ARG A 574 63.32 -14.50 34.70
N GLU A 575 63.66 -14.13 35.94
CA GLU A 575 62.78 -13.31 36.78
C GLU A 575 62.54 -11.91 36.17
N ASN A 576 63.58 -11.28 35.61
CA ASN A 576 63.42 -10.03 34.87
C ASN A 576 62.52 -10.19 33.62
N ARG A 577 62.65 -11.28 32.86
CA ARG A 577 61.74 -11.61 31.74
C ARG A 577 60.29 -11.84 32.23
N LYS A 578 60.09 -12.53 33.35
CA LYS A 578 58.79 -12.81 33.96
C LYS A 578 58.09 -11.52 34.44
N ASN A 579 58.81 -10.66 35.15
CA ASN A 579 58.29 -9.36 35.60
C ASN A 579 57.97 -8.43 34.42
N ASN A 580 58.87 -8.34 33.43
CA ASN A 580 58.61 -7.56 32.21
C ASN A 580 57.43 -8.10 31.38
N ASN A 581 57.22 -9.42 31.34
CA ASN A 581 56.07 -10.01 30.66
C ASN A 581 54.76 -9.77 31.43
N GLN A 582 54.78 -9.79 32.76
CA GLN A 582 53.63 -9.45 33.60
C GLN A 582 53.25 -7.97 33.42
N ASN A 583 54.22 -7.05 33.51
CA ASN A 583 54.00 -5.62 33.29
C ASN A 583 53.41 -5.36 31.89
N LYS A 584 53.99 -5.93 30.82
CA LYS A 584 53.47 -5.81 29.45
C LYS A 584 52.05 -6.39 29.28
N LYS A 585 51.71 -7.45 30.01
CA LYS A 585 50.36 -8.03 30.02
C LYS A 585 49.36 -7.09 30.69
N GLU A 586 49.73 -6.47 31.81
CA GLU A 586 48.90 -5.48 32.51
C GLU A 586 48.75 -4.17 31.72
N GLU A 587 49.82 -3.67 31.10
CA GLU A 587 49.77 -2.51 30.19
C GLU A 587 48.84 -2.79 29.00
N LYS A 588 49.00 -3.96 28.33
CA LYS A 588 48.16 -4.34 27.20
C LYS A 588 46.69 -4.53 27.60
N GLN A 589 46.43 -5.01 28.82
CA GLN A 589 45.07 -5.09 29.37
C GLN A 589 44.50 -3.68 29.61
N LYS A 590 45.23 -2.80 30.31
CA LYS A 590 44.84 -1.39 30.54
C LYS A 590 44.62 -0.62 29.23
N GLN A 591 45.46 -0.82 28.22
CA GLN A 591 45.28 -0.26 26.86
C GLN A 591 43.98 -0.74 26.21
N LYS A 592 43.71 -2.04 26.28
CA LYS A 592 42.47 -2.62 25.75
C LYS A 592 41.24 -2.09 26.49
N ASP A 593 41.28 -2.05 27.82
CA ASP A 593 40.16 -1.56 28.63
C ASP A 593 39.89 -0.07 28.37
N ASN A 594 40.93 0.74 28.20
CA ASN A 594 40.82 2.15 27.78
C ASN A 594 40.27 2.30 26.36
N TYR A 595 40.64 1.42 25.43
CA TYR A 595 40.12 1.40 24.06
C TYR A 595 38.64 1.00 24.03
N ASP A 596 38.26 -0.07 24.73
CA ASP A 596 36.87 -0.53 24.86
C ASP A 596 36.00 0.54 25.56
N ALA A 597 36.56 1.28 26.53
CA ALA A 597 35.90 2.44 27.17
C ALA A 597 35.70 3.62 26.21
N LYS A 598 36.74 4.02 25.44
CA LYS A 598 36.60 5.05 24.39
C LYS A 598 35.55 4.66 23.35
N MET A 599 35.58 3.41 22.90
CA MET A 599 34.61 2.83 21.95
C MET A 599 33.17 2.87 22.49
N LYS A 600 32.98 2.66 23.80
CA LYS A 600 31.68 2.78 24.45
C LYS A 600 31.23 4.25 24.51
N ALA A 601 32.09 5.16 24.93
CA ALA A 601 31.77 6.60 25.00
C ALA A 601 31.43 7.20 23.62
N ALA A 602 32.16 6.83 22.56
CA ALA A 602 31.86 7.27 21.19
C ALA A 602 30.49 6.78 20.69
N ARG A 603 30.11 5.55 21.02
CA ARG A 603 28.76 5.01 20.73
C ARG A 603 27.67 5.70 21.53
N GLU A 604 27.90 5.97 22.81
CA GLU A 604 26.93 6.65 23.68
C GLU A 604 26.69 8.09 23.21
N LYS A 605 27.75 8.82 22.85
CA LYS A 605 27.65 10.15 22.24
C LYS A 605 26.89 10.11 20.91
N GLY A 606 27.25 9.20 20.01
CA GLY A 606 26.57 9.05 18.71
C GLY A 606 25.08 8.70 18.86
N LEU A 607 24.73 7.84 19.83
CA LEU A 607 23.34 7.50 20.15
C LEU A 607 22.57 8.71 20.70
N GLN A 608 23.21 9.57 21.49
CA GLN A 608 22.60 10.79 21.99
C GLN A 608 22.37 11.83 20.87
N GLU A 609 23.36 12.06 20.00
CA GLU A 609 23.22 12.92 18.81
C GLU A 609 22.07 12.45 17.88
N VAL A 610 21.81 11.15 17.82
CA VAL A 610 20.66 10.55 17.11
C VAL A 610 19.36 10.78 17.85
N TYR A 611 19.34 10.49 19.16
CA TYR A 611 18.14 10.65 19.99
C TYR A 611 17.62 12.09 19.93
N ASP A 612 18.51 13.08 20.00
CA ASP A 612 18.16 14.49 19.92
C ASP A 612 17.60 14.87 18.53
N LYS A 613 18.22 14.41 17.44
CA LYS A 613 17.70 14.60 16.07
C LYS A 613 16.31 13.96 15.87
N ILE A 614 16.13 12.73 16.36
CA ILE A 614 14.85 12.00 16.28
C ILE A 614 13.79 12.68 17.16
N SER A 615 14.16 13.15 18.35
CA SER A 615 13.30 13.89 19.28
C SER A 615 12.82 15.20 18.67
N GLN A 616 13.73 15.96 18.05
CA GLN A 616 13.42 17.20 17.34
C GLN A 616 12.48 16.95 16.15
N LYS A 617 12.80 16.02 15.23
CA LYS A 617 11.92 15.70 14.09
C LYS A 617 10.54 15.21 14.54
N LYS A 618 10.44 14.43 15.61
CA LYS A 618 9.15 14.00 16.19
C LYS A 618 8.37 15.17 16.80
N LYS A 619 9.04 16.14 17.41
CA LYS A 619 8.43 17.36 17.97
C LYS A 619 7.90 18.28 16.87
N GLU A 620 8.67 18.49 15.81
CA GLU A 620 8.30 19.27 14.62
C GLU A 620 7.10 18.64 13.92
N LYS A 621 7.19 17.35 13.58
CA LYS A 621 6.08 16.59 12.97
C LYS A 621 4.80 16.61 13.83
N LYS A 622 4.93 16.49 15.16
CA LYS A 622 3.75 16.60 16.03
C LYS A 622 3.11 17.99 15.95
N GLN A 623 3.90 19.06 15.85
CA GLN A 623 3.38 20.41 15.67
C GLN A 623 2.70 20.60 14.30
N GLU A 624 3.16 19.93 13.24
CA GLU A 624 2.46 19.87 11.94
C GLU A 624 1.12 19.13 12.06
N GLU A 625 1.11 17.93 12.65
CA GLU A 625 -0.10 17.12 12.85
C GLU A 625 -1.12 17.85 13.76
N ASP A 626 -0.66 18.54 14.83
CA ASP A 626 -1.50 19.37 15.71
C ASP A 626 -2.00 20.68 15.05
N ARG A 627 -1.38 21.17 13.97
CA ARG A 627 -1.88 22.29 13.15
C ARG A 627 -2.94 21.81 12.16
N LEU A 628 -2.62 20.80 11.35
CA LEU A 628 -3.56 20.20 10.39
C LEU A 628 -4.83 19.68 11.08
N ALA A 629 -4.72 19.15 12.30
CA ALA A 629 -5.86 18.71 13.11
C ALA A 629 -6.74 19.86 13.65
N LYS A 630 -6.27 21.11 13.64
CA LYS A 630 -7.09 22.31 13.93
C LYS A 630 -7.78 22.80 12.67
N GLU A 631 -7.03 22.95 11.58
CA GLU A 631 -7.54 23.33 10.26
C GLU A 631 -8.68 22.40 9.79
N LEU A 632 -8.50 21.08 9.94
CA LEU A 632 -9.55 20.09 9.63
C LEU A 632 -10.78 20.18 10.54
N LYS A 633 -10.64 20.62 11.80
CA LYS A 633 -11.78 20.87 12.70
C LYS A 633 -12.53 22.13 12.28
N GLU A 634 -11.81 23.17 11.90
CA GLU A 634 -12.37 24.44 11.45
C GLU A 634 -13.12 24.29 10.12
N ILE A 635 -12.52 23.60 9.14
CA ILE A 635 -13.18 23.23 7.87
C ILE A 635 -14.42 22.36 8.13
N LYS A 636 -14.36 21.41 9.07
CA LYS A 636 -15.53 20.59 9.44
C LYS A 636 -16.64 21.43 10.06
N LEU A 637 -16.30 22.38 10.95
CA LEU A 637 -17.25 23.28 11.58
C LEU A 637 -17.89 24.24 10.56
N GLN A 638 -17.10 24.81 9.64
CA GLN A 638 -17.61 25.61 8.51
C GLN A 638 -18.57 24.81 7.63
N ARG A 639 -18.24 23.55 7.29
CA ARG A 639 -19.15 22.65 6.56
C ARG A 639 -20.44 22.35 7.33
N GLN A 640 -20.39 22.23 8.66
CA GLN A 640 -21.60 22.04 9.49
C GLN A 640 -22.50 23.28 9.46
N TYR A 641 -21.96 24.49 9.57
CA TYR A 641 -22.74 25.73 9.43
C TYR A 641 -23.33 25.90 8.02
N LEU A 642 -22.57 25.62 6.96
CA LEU A 642 -23.05 25.67 5.58
C LEU A 642 -24.20 24.68 5.33
N ASN A 643 -24.09 23.44 5.83
CA ASN A 643 -25.14 22.43 5.69
C ASN A 643 -26.39 22.77 6.52
N ALA A 644 -26.24 23.36 7.72
CA ALA A 644 -27.37 23.83 8.53
C ALA A 644 -28.13 24.97 7.84
N ASN A 645 -27.41 25.93 7.24
CA ASN A 645 -28.02 26.99 6.45
C ASN A 645 -28.76 26.45 5.22
N ARG A 646 -28.20 25.45 4.52
CA ARG A 646 -28.87 24.79 3.41
C ARG A 646 -30.20 24.14 3.84
N ALA A 647 -30.23 23.43 4.97
CA ALA A 647 -31.44 22.80 5.48
C ALA A 647 -32.55 23.83 5.79
N MET A 648 -32.22 24.98 6.38
CA MET A 648 -33.20 26.07 6.59
C MET A 648 -33.71 26.70 5.29
N VAL A 649 -32.89 26.75 4.23
CA VAL A 649 -33.33 27.23 2.91
C VAL A 649 -34.29 26.22 2.26
N GLU A 650 -34.00 24.92 2.35
CA GLU A 650 -34.90 23.87 1.87
C GLU A 650 -36.24 23.89 2.64
N GLU A 651 -36.23 24.04 3.97
CA GLU A 651 -37.46 24.15 4.78
C GLU A 651 -38.35 25.35 4.37
N LYS A 652 -37.74 26.51 4.08
CA LYS A 652 -38.48 27.68 3.58
C LYS A 652 -39.11 27.42 2.20
N ALA A 653 -38.39 26.77 1.30
CA ALA A 653 -38.91 26.43 -0.03
C ALA A 653 -40.13 25.47 0.05
N TRP A 654 -40.14 24.52 0.99
CA TRP A 654 -41.31 23.68 1.26
C TRP A 654 -42.52 24.49 1.74
N LYS A 655 -42.32 25.41 2.71
CA LYS A 655 -43.40 26.29 3.21
C LYS A 655 -43.96 27.22 2.13
N GLU A 656 -43.13 27.72 1.22
CA GLU A 656 -43.58 28.53 0.08
C GLU A 656 -44.38 27.71 -0.95
N LEU A 657 -44.03 26.43 -1.15
CA LEU A 657 -44.78 25.48 -1.96
C LEU A 657 -46.15 25.13 -1.35
N GLU A 658 -46.21 24.87 -0.05
CA GLU A 658 -47.48 24.63 0.66
C GLU A 658 -48.41 25.85 0.59
N ALA A 659 -47.89 27.05 0.87
CA ALA A 659 -48.64 28.30 0.70
C ALA A 659 -49.04 28.55 -0.77
N GLY A 660 -48.27 28.04 -1.74
CA GLY A 660 -48.63 28.03 -3.16
C GLY A 660 -49.81 27.11 -3.48
N ALA A 661 -49.84 25.92 -2.87
CA ALA A 661 -50.95 24.99 -2.99
C ALA A 661 -52.24 25.55 -2.35
N GLU A 662 -52.14 26.16 -1.15
CA GLU A 662 -53.28 26.83 -0.52
C GLU A 662 -53.87 27.95 -1.39
N ARG A 663 -53.02 28.82 -1.95
CA ARG A 663 -53.45 29.89 -2.87
C ARG A 663 -54.19 29.29 -4.08
N LYS A 664 -53.72 28.17 -4.62
CA LYS A 664 -54.37 27.48 -5.74
C LYS A 664 -55.75 26.90 -5.36
N VAL A 665 -55.89 26.32 -4.17
CA VAL A 665 -57.18 25.82 -3.67
C VAL A 665 -58.16 26.96 -3.43
N ARG A 666 -57.73 28.03 -2.74
CA ARG A 666 -58.53 29.22 -2.44
C ARG A 666 -59.04 29.91 -3.71
N ASN A 667 -58.17 30.08 -4.71
CA ASN A 667 -58.56 30.66 -6.00
C ASN A 667 -59.55 29.74 -6.75
N GLY A 668 -59.37 28.41 -6.69
CA GLY A 668 -60.31 27.44 -7.27
C GLY A 668 -61.67 27.40 -6.57
N GLN A 669 -61.75 27.74 -5.28
CA GLN A 669 -63.01 27.92 -4.55
C GLN A 669 -63.69 29.23 -4.94
N ASN A 670 -62.94 30.35 -4.98
CA ASN A 670 -63.45 31.65 -5.40
C ASN A 670 -63.99 31.63 -6.83
N GLN A 671 -63.31 30.96 -7.76
CA GLN A 671 -63.79 30.84 -9.14
C GLN A 671 -65.15 30.12 -9.21
N LYS A 672 -65.32 29.01 -8.48
CA LYS A 672 -66.60 28.29 -8.41
C LYS A 672 -67.74 29.13 -7.81
N LEU A 673 -67.43 30.00 -6.85
CA LEU A 673 -68.39 30.96 -6.30
C LEU A 673 -68.79 32.02 -7.34
N ILE A 674 -67.82 32.56 -8.09
CA ILE A 674 -68.09 33.49 -9.20
C ILE A 674 -68.96 32.82 -10.28
N ASP A 675 -68.64 31.58 -10.66
CA ASP A 675 -69.41 30.81 -11.65
C ASP A 675 -70.85 30.53 -11.17
N GLN A 676 -71.05 30.29 -9.87
CA GLN A 676 -72.38 30.16 -9.26
C GLN A 676 -73.14 31.50 -9.21
N CYS A 677 -72.49 32.61 -8.88
CA CYS A 677 -73.09 33.94 -8.93
C CYS A 677 -73.55 34.28 -10.36
N ASN A 678 -72.70 34.03 -11.37
CA ASN A 678 -73.05 34.22 -12.78
C ASN A 678 -74.27 33.38 -13.20
N LEU A 679 -74.33 32.10 -12.80
CA LEU A 679 -75.49 31.23 -13.05
C LEU A 679 -76.77 31.73 -12.38
N ASN A 680 -76.69 32.32 -11.19
CA ASN A 680 -77.85 32.87 -10.50
C ASN A 680 -78.28 34.24 -11.08
N GLU A 681 -77.34 35.09 -11.49
CA GLU A 681 -77.65 36.30 -12.27
C GLU A 681 -78.38 35.98 -13.57
N ILE A 682 -77.97 34.93 -14.28
CA ILE A 682 -78.64 34.48 -15.52
C ILE A 682 -80.09 34.08 -15.23
N LYS A 683 -80.37 33.34 -14.15
CA LYS A 683 -81.75 32.99 -13.75
C LYS A 683 -82.59 34.22 -13.44
N VAL A 684 -82.07 35.18 -12.65
CA VAL A 684 -82.81 36.41 -12.29
C VAL A 684 -83.08 37.27 -13.53
N LYS A 685 -82.13 37.33 -14.48
CA LYS A 685 -82.33 38.01 -15.78
C LYS A 685 -83.41 37.30 -16.61
N ASP A 686 -83.42 35.97 -16.64
CA ASP A 686 -84.43 35.20 -17.36
C ASP A 686 -85.83 35.32 -16.74
N GLU A 687 -85.94 35.31 -15.41
CA GLU A 687 -87.20 35.55 -14.68
C GLU A 687 -87.74 36.97 -14.88
N THR A 688 -86.87 38.00 -14.88
CA THR A 688 -87.28 39.38 -15.15
C THR A 688 -87.65 39.61 -16.62
N ILE A 689 -87.06 38.88 -17.57
CA ILE A 689 -87.50 38.84 -18.98
C ILE A 689 -88.90 38.19 -19.07
N ARG A 690 -89.16 37.08 -18.37
CA ARG A 690 -90.50 36.45 -18.34
C ARG A 690 -91.54 37.39 -17.73
N ALA A 691 -91.22 38.06 -16.63
CA ALA A 691 -92.11 39.01 -15.95
C ALA A 691 -92.43 40.25 -16.81
N THR A 692 -91.43 40.81 -17.52
CA THR A 692 -91.65 41.95 -18.43
C THR A 692 -92.44 41.54 -19.67
N ASN A 693 -92.20 40.36 -20.25
CA ASN A 693 -93.03 39.83 -21.34
C ASN A 693 -94.49 39.60 -20.91
N ALA A 694 -94.72 39.07 -19.70
CA ALA A 694 -96.07 38.95 -19.14
C ALA A 694 -96.75 40.31 -18.94
N LYS A 695 -96.04 41.30 -18.37
CA LYS A 695 -96.53 42.69 -18.22
C LYS A 695 -96.89 43.30 -19.58
N ASN A 696 -96.04 43.17 -20.58
CA ASN A 696 -96.28 43.69 -21.93
C ASN A 696 -97.49 43.02 -22.60
N THR A 697 -97.69 41.72 -22.36
CA THR A 697 -98.88 40.98 -22.84
C THR A 697 -100.17 41.49 -22.20
N VAL A 698 -100.14 41.85 -20.91
CA VAL A 698 -101.30 42.45 -20.21
C VAL A 698 -101.57 43.87 -20.71
N LEU A 699 -100.53 44.71 -20.85
CA LEU A 699 -100.66 46.07 -21.38
C LEU A 699 -101.24 46.05 -22.80
N SER A 700 -100.75 45.16 -23.68
CA SER A 700 -101.27 45.04 -25.04
C SER A 700 -102.74 44.59 -25.11
N LYS A 701 -103.26 43.89 -24.08
CA LYS A 701 -104.70 43.60 -23.99
C LYS A 701 -105.49 44.82 -23.54
N LEU A 702 -105.02 45.53 -22.52
CA LEU A 702 -105.66 46.74 -22.03
C LEU A 702 -105.76 47.84 -23.10
N ASP A 703 -104.75 47.98 -23.97
CA ASP A 703 -104.83 48.91 -25.11
C ASP A 703 -105.84 48.46 -26.18
N VAL A 704 -106.02 47.16 -26.40
CA VAL A 704 -107.08 46.63 -27.29
C VAL A 704 -108.48 46.87 -26.70
N ASP A 705 -108.66 46.59 -25.41
CA ASP A 705 -109.92 46.84 -24.69
C ASP A 705 -110.27 48.34 -24.69
N ARG A 706 -109.26 49.21 -24.48
CA ARG A 706 -109.40 50.66 -24.58
C ARG A 706 -109.79 51.11 -25.99
N GLN A 707 -109.10 50.65 -27.03
CA GLN A 707 -109.45 50.97 -28.42
C GLN A 707 -110.85 50.47 -28.80
N PHE A 708 -111.32 49.37 -28.21
CA PHE A 708 -112.69 48.90 -28.37
C PHE A 708 -113.71 49.83 -27.67
N GLN A 709 -113.43 50.27 -26.43
CA GLN A 709 -114.27 51.24 -25.73
C GLN A 709 -114.32 52.61 -26.43
N ASP A 710 -113.20 53.12 -26.93
CA ASP A 710 -113.14 54.38 -27.67
C ASP A 710 -113.97 54.31 -28.98
N LYS A 711 -113.89 53.21 -29.72
CA LYS A 711 -114.75 52.94 -30.90
C LYS A 711 -116.23 52.86 -30.52
N LEU A 712 -116.56 52.19 -29.42
CA LEU A 712 -117.93 52.10 -28.91
C LEU A 712 -118.49 53.48 -28.50
N GLN A 713 -117.65 54.36 -27.93
CA GLN A 713 -118.04 55.75 -27.65
C GLN A 713 -118.21 56.59 -28.91
N SER A 714 -117.38 56.40 -29.94
CA SER A 714 -117.57 57.06 -31.25
C SER A 714 -118.92 56.69 -31.87
N GLN A 715 -119.23 55.40 -31.95
CA GLN A 715 -120.50 54.94 -32.51
C GLN A 715 -121.73 55.36 -31.70
N LYS A 716 -121.61 55.56 -30.38
CA LYS A 716 -122.67 56.17 -29.57
C LYS A 716 -122.90 57.64 -29.95
N LYS A 717 -121.84 58.43 -30.05
CA LYS A 717 -121.92 59.86 -30.46
C LYS A 717 -122.42 60.01 -31.89
N GLU A 718 -122.01 59.13 -32.80
CA GLU A 718 -122.53 59.08 -34.18
C GLU A 718 -124.03 58.76 -34.20
N ASN A 719 -124.50 57.79 -33.40
CA ASN A 719 -125.94 57.52 -33.25
C ASN A 719 -126.69 58.69 -32.64
N GLU A 720 -126.15 59.38 -31.63
CA GLU A 720 -126.76 60.59 -31.04
C GLU A 720 -126.90 61.72 -32.08
N ILE A 721 -125.88 61.93 -32.93
CA ILE A 721 -125.92 62.90 -34.02
C ILE A 721 -126.99 62.52 -35.06
N VAL A 722 -127.08 61.25 -35.45
CA VAL A 722 -128.15 60.76 -36.35
C VAL A 722 -129.53 60.93 -35.72
N HIS A 723 -129.70 60.63 -34.43
CA HIS A 723 -130.95 60.82 -33.70
C HIS A 723 -131.36 62.31 -33.64
N LYS A 724 -130.39 63.20 -33.45
CA LYS A 724 -130.60 64.65 -33.45
C LYS A 724 -131.01 65.15 -34.84
N GLY A 725 -130.37 64.69 -35.90
CA GLY A 725 -130.78 64.99 -37.28
C GLY A 725 -132.20 64.50 -37.63
N ILE A 726 -132.59 63.32 -37.13
CA ILE A 726 -133.96 62.80 -37.28
C ILE A 726 -134.99 63.66 -36.51
N LEU A 727 -134.62 64.19 -35.34
CA LEU A 727 -135.47 65.11 -34.57
C LEU A 727 -135.59 66.48 -35.25
N GLU A 728 -134.49 67.03 -35.76
CA GLU A 728 -134.45 68.30 -36.50
C GLU A 728 -135.28 68.21 -37.79
N TYR A 729 -135.13 67.15 -38.58
CA TYR A 729 -135.96 66.87 -39.75
C TYR A 729 -137.46 66.76 -39.40
N LYS A 730 -137.80 66.07 -38.30
CA LYS A 730 -139.20 65.99 -37.82
C LYS A 730 -139.74 67.37 -37.40
N SER A 731 -138.92 68.19 -36.74
CA SER A 731 -139.28 69.57 -36.37
C SER A 731 -139.54 70.43 -37.61
N GLU A 732 -138.62 70.39 -38.58
CA GLU A 732 -138.69 71.12 -39.84
C GLU A 732 -139.97 70.76 -40.62
N LYS A 733 -140.34 69.47 -40.70
CA LYS A 733 -141.63 69.07 -41.33
C LYS A 733 -142.85 69.53 -40.54
N HIS A 734 -142.78 69.54 -39.20
CA HIS A 734 -143.85 70.10 -38.37
C HIS A 734 -144.02 71.62 -38.54
N GLU A 735 -142.92 72.33 -38.78
CA GLU A 735 -142.91 73.78 -39.01
C GLU A 735 -143.44 74.13 -40.41
N ASN A 736 -142.98 73.43 -41.46
CA ASN A 736 -143.56 73.52 -42.81
C ASN A 736 -145.07 73.25 -42.80
N GLN A 737 -145.54 72.26 -42.03
CA GLN A 737 -146.97 71.98 -41.87
C GLN A 737 -147.72 73.13 -41.16
N ARG A 738 -147.11 73.78 -40.16
CA ARG A 738 -147.65 74.98 -39.52
C ARG A 738 -147.75 76.17 -40.46
N GLU A 739 -146.74 76.39 -41.31
CA GLU A 739 -146.77 77.45 -42.32
C GLU A 739 -147.87 77.20 -43.36
N PHE A 740 -148.01 75.96 -43.83
CA PHE A 740 -149.11 75.58 -44.71
C PHE A 740 -150.48 75.83 -44.04
N GLU A 741 -150.64 75.45 -42.78
CA GLU A 741 -151.86 75.73 -42.01
C GLU A 741 -152.14 77.23 -41.83
N THR A 742 -151.13 78.06 -41.57
CA THR A 742 -151.34 79.52 -41.39
C THR A 742 -151.63 80.20 -42.72
N GLN A 743 -151.00 79.79 -43.83
CA GLN A 743 -151.38 80.20 -45.18
C GLN A 743 -152.83 79.79 -45.51
N LEU A 744 -153.25 78.57 -45.15
CA LEU A 744 -154.63 78.10 -45.35
C LEU A 744 -155.64 78.90 -44.51
N LYS A 745 -155.27 79.32 -43.29
CA LYS A 745 -156.08 80.19 -42.42
C LYS A 745 -156.19 81.61 -43.00
N VAL A 746 -155.10 82.20 -43.49
CA VAL A 746 -155.10 83.51 -44.16
C VAL A 746 -155.94 83.48 -45.44
N ASN A 747 -155.84 82.41 -46.24
CA ASN A 747 -156.64 82.28 -47.47
C ASN A 747 -158.13 82.08 -47.16
N ASN A 748 -158.50 81.35 -46.10
CA ASN A 748 -159.90 81.29 -45.64
C ASN A 748 -160.42 82.64 -45.14
N GLN A 749 -159.62 83.42 -44.41
CA GLN A 749 -159.99 84.77 -43.97
C GLN A 749 -160.24 85.71 -45.16
N LYS A 750 -159.44 85.62 -46.23
CA LYS A 750 -159.68 86.35 -47.50
C LYS A 750 -160.94 85.88 -48.23
N ARG A 751 -161.24 84.57 -48.19
CA ARG A 751 -162.35 83.96 -48.94
C ARG A 751 -163.73 84.12 -48.26
N ASN A 752 -163.78 84.43 -46.96
CA ASN A 752 -165.03 84.55 -46.22
C ASN A 752 -164.98 85.65 -45.14
N PRO A 753 -165.01 86.95 -45.53
CA PRO A 753 -164.59 88.06 -44.68
C PRO A 753 -165.48 88.34 -43.46
N PHE A 754 -166.76 87.92 -43.49
CA PHE A 754 -167.69 88.20 -42.38
C PHE A 754 -167.40 87.32 -41.14
N ASN A 755 -167.17 86.01 -41.33
CA ASN A 755 -166.88 85.07 -40.24
C ASN A 755 -165.54 85.37 -39.52
N ALA A 756 -164.55 85.92 -40.23
CA ALA A 756 -163.27 86.30 -39.64
C ALA A 756 -163.42 87.35 -38.53
N LYS A 757 -164.35 88.30 -38.69
CA LYS A 757 -164.53 89.44 -37.79
C LYS A 757 -165.17 89.05 -36.45
N ILE A 758 -166.07 88.06 -36.45
CA ILE A 758 -166.67 87.49 -35.23
C ILE A 758 -165.60 86.75 -34.41
N ASN A 759 -164.77 85.95 -35.07
CA ASN A 759 -163.78 85.10 -34.39
C ASN A 759 -162.67 85.93 -33.68
N GLN A 760 -162.33 87.12 -34.22
CA GLN A 760 -161.44 88.07 -33.53
C GLN A 760 -162.01 88.60 -32.21
N GLN A 761 -163.33 88.83 -32.12
CA GLN A 761 -163.96 89.30 -30.87
C GLN A 761 -164.00 88.21 -29.80
N SER A 762 -164.22 86.95 -30.17
CA SER A 762 -164.14 85.81 -29.24
C SER A 762 -162.74 85.64 -28.63
N LEU A 763 -161.69 85.77 -29.45
CA LEU A 763 -160.30 85.71 -28.99
C LEU A 763 -159.95 86.84 -28.01
N ALA A 764 -160.45 88.06 -28.24
CA ALA A 764 -160.21 89.23 -27.38
C ALA A 764 -160.80 89.10 -25.96
N ASN A 765 -161.77 88.20 -25.75
CA ASN A 765 -162.30 87.88 -24.42
C ASN A 765 -161.58 86.68 -23.77
N ALA A 766 -161.12 85.71 -24.57
CA ALA A 766 -160.40 84.54 -24.06
C ALA A 766 -159.03 84.89 -23.43
N THR A 767 -158.33 85.90 -23.97
CA THR A 767 -157.05 86.38 -23.42
C THR A 767 -157.19 86.90 -21.99
N LYS A 768 -158.20 87.73 -21.71
CA LYS A 768 -158.49 88.27 -20.35
C LYS A 768 -158.78 87.18 -19.32
N VAL A 769 -159.32 86.03 -19.73
CA VAL A 769 -159.55 84.89 -18.84
C VAL A 769 -158.24 84.13 -18.56
N ARG A 770 -157.33 84.02 -19.54
CA ARG A 770 -156.08 83.29 -19.40
C ARG A 770 -155.06 84.01 -18.51
N GLU A 771 -154.95 85.33 -18.61
CA GLU A 771 -154.06 86.13 -17.75
C GLU A 771 -154.40 85.96 -16.26
N LYS A 772 -155.69 85.80 -15.92
CA LYS A 772 -156.12 85.61 -14.53
C LYS A 772 -155.83 84.21 -13.97
N LYS A 773 -155.57 83.20 -14.82
CA LYS A 773 -155.33 81.81 -14.38
C LYS A 773 -153.83 81.49 -14.20
N LEU A 774 -152.95 82.15 -14.95
CA LEU A 774 -151.49 81.95 -14.87
C LEU A 774 -150.81 82.56 -13.63
N ARG A 775 -151.53 83.31 -12.79
CA ARG A 775 -151.04 83.78 -11.48
C ARG A 775 -151.18 82.76 -10.34
N ASN A 776 -151.88 81.64 -10.55
CA ASN A 776 -152.34 80.74 -9.47
C ASN A 776 -151.73 79.32 -9.49
N GLN A 777 -150.48 79.17 -9.97
CA GLN A 777 -149.68 77.93 -9.87
C GLN A 777 -148.18 78.27 -9.77
N PHE A 778 -147.75 79.28 -8.99
CA PHE A 778 -147.46 79.18 -7.56
C PHE A 778 -148.26 78.14 -6.73
N TYR A 779 -147.52 77.21 -6.11
CA TYR A 779 -147.80 76.37 -4.92
C TYR A 779 -148.99 75.39 -4.90
N GLY A 780 -148.71 74.14 -4.48
CA GLY A 780 -149.68 73.17 -3.93
C GLY A 780 -149.38 71.69 -4.23
N GLY A 781 -149.07 70.88 -3.21
CA GLY A 781 -148.90 69.40 -3.30
C GLY A 781 -147.51 68.97 -3.81
N ASP A 782 -146.50 68.57 -3.03
CA ASP A 782 -146.39 68.19 -1.60
C ASP A 782 -146.89 66.76 -1.23
N THR A 783 -145.95 65.83 -0.97
CA THR A 783 -145.77 65.06 0.30
C THR A 783 -144.79 63.87 0.17
N ASN A 784 -143.96 63.67 1.22
CA ASN A 784 -143.46 62.38 1.77
C ASN A 784 -142.49 61.50 0.90
N GLN A 785 -141.58 60.64 1.41
CA GLN A 785 -141.03 60.25 2.74
C GLN A 785 -139.81 59.29 2.49
N GLN A 786 -138.84 58.97 3.37
CA GLN A 786 -138.30 59.50 4.64
C GLN A 786 -136.92 58.81 4.92
N ASP A 787 -136.19 59.25 5.97
CA ASP A 787 -135.14 58.55 6.76
C ASP A 787 -133.82 58.10 6.04
N ASP A 788 -132.58 58.37 6.49
CA ASP A 788 -131.87 58.38 7.81
C ASP A 788 -131.22 57.04 8.21
N ASN A 789 -129.86 56.95 8.19
CA ASN A 789 -129.06 56.79 9.43
C ASN A 789 -127.52 56.89 9.35
N MET A 790 -126.92 56.93 10.55
CA MET A 790 -125.58 57.39 10.98
C MET A 790 -124.33 56.51 10.73
N PHE A 791 -123.18 57.14 11.08
CA PHE A 791 -121.85 56.66 11.51
C PHE A 791 -120.72 56.87 10.46
N ALA A 792 -119.70 57.74 10.65
CA ALA A 792 -118.83 58.07 11.81
C ALA A 792 -117.97 56.86 12.25
N TYR A 793 -116.64 56.96 12.40
CA TYR A 793 -115.85 58.02 13.04
C TYR A 793 -114.53 58.34 12.29
N ASP A 794 -114.07 59.60 12.38
CA ASP A 794 -112.76 60.15 12.84
C ASP A 794 -111.42 59.41 12.58
N TYR A 795 -110.22 60.00 12.72
CA TYR A 795 -109.62 61.36 12.60
C TYR A 795 -108.16 61.22 13.13
N GLU A 796 -107.19 62.06 12.72
CA GLU A 796 -105.87 62.25 13.41
C GLU A 796 -104.93 60.99 13.56
N ASP A 797 -103.66 61.04 14.00
CA ASP A 797 -102.61 62.10 14.07
C ASP A 797 -101.19 61.47 13.88
N MET A 798 -100.12 62.25 14.07
CA MET A 798 -98.70 61.90 13.93
C MET A 798 -98.07 61.11 15.11
N GLY A 799 -97.21 60.14 14.77
CA GLY A 799 -95.85 60.01 15.35
C GLY A 799 -95.61 59.30 16.69
N GLY A 800 -94.38 58.77 16.85
CA GLY A 800 -93.75 58.46 18.16
C GLY A 800 -93.52 56.98 18.50
N GLY A 801 -92.52 56.72 19.37
CA GLY A 801 -92.21 55.38 19.96
C GLY A 801 -91.32 54.49 19.06
N MET A 802 -90.00 54.29 19.26
CA MET A 802 -89.09 54.29 20.43
C MET A 802 -89.15 53.03 21.31
N ASP A 803 -88.11 52.20 21.18
CA ASP A 803 -87.36 51.52 22.26
C ASP A 803 -86.35 50.55 21.60
N MET A 804 -85.17 50.19 22.12
CA MET A 804 -84.20 50.72 23.08
C MET A 804 -83.23 49.55 23.33
N LEU A 805 -81.91 49.76 23.21
CA LEU A 805 -80.80 49.15 23.99
C LEU A 805 -79.46 49.17 23.22
N ASP A 806 -78.61 50.12 23.60
CA ASP A 806 -77.22 49.99 24.11
C ASP A 806 -76.51 48.61 23.97
N ASP A 807 -75.18 48.48 23.82
CA ASP A 807 -74.08 49.42 24.09
C ASP A 807 -72.77 49.02 23.35
N ALA A 808 -71.67 49.71 23.68
CA ALA A 808 -70.24 49.47 23.45
C ALA A 808 -69.77 48.06 23.01
N GLY A 809 -68.74 47.93 22.16
CA GLY A 809 -67.84 48.97 21.62
C GLY A 809 -66.59 49.23 22.48
N ALA A 810 -65.78 48.20 22.72
CA ALA A 810 -64.40 48.36 23.20
C ALA A 810 -63.49 47.22 22.69
N GLY A 811 -62.27 47.57 22.28
CA GLY A 811 -61.17 46.63 22.11
C GLY A 811 -60.00 47.07 23.01
N ALA A 812 -59.15 46.12 23.41
CA ALA A 812 -57.91 46.41 24.11
C ALA A 812 -56.89 45.28 23.89
N ASP A 813 -55.66 45.66 23.53
CA ASP A 813 -54.50 44.77 23.62
C ASP A 813 -54.15 44.49 25.09
N ILE A 814 -53.69 43.28 25.39
CA ILE A 814 -53.03 42.95 26.67
C ILE A 814 -51.74 42.17 26.38
N GLU A 815 -50.60 42.74 26.76
CA GLU A 815 -49.32 42.04 26.80
C GLU A 815 -49.36 40.87 27.80
N SER A 816 -48.65 39.79 27.52
CA SER A 816 -48.20 38.89 28.60
C SER A 816 -46.73 38.54 28.44
N LYS A 817 -45.91 39.02 29.40
CA LYS A 817 -44.54 38.58 29.59
C LYS A 817 -44.52 37.18 30.20
N LEU A 818 -43.55 36.37 29.78
CA LEU A 818 -42.96 35.36 30.64
C LEU A 818 -41.44 35.38 30.46
N MET A 819 -40.71 35.57 31.56
CA MET A 819 -39.27 35.36 31.62
C MET A 819 -38.99 33.97 32.20
N GLY A 820 -37.84 33.39 31.88
CA GLY A 820 -37.39 32.13 32.45
C GLY A 820 -36.01 31.74 31.95
N GLU A 821 -34.99 31.95 32.78
CA GLU A 821 -33.63 31.47 32.55
C GLU A 821 -33.53 30.01 33.01
N HIS A 822 -33.01 29.10 32.18
CA HIS A 822 -31.84 28.29 32.55
C HIS A 822 -31.18 27.52 31.40
#